data_AF-A0A8X6VKQ0-F1
#
_entry.id   AF-A0A8X6VKQ0-F1
#
_cell.length_a   1.000
_cell.length_b   1.000
_cell.length_c   1.000
_cell.angle_alpha   90.00
_cell.angle_beta   90.00
_cell.angle_gamma   90.00
#
_symmetry.space_group_name_H-M   'P 1'
#
loop_
_entity.id
_entity.type
_entity.pdbx_description
1 polymer ?
#
loop_
_entity_poly.entity_id
_entity_poly.type
_entity_poly.pdbx_seq_one_letter_code
_entity_poly.pdbx_strand_id
1 'polypeptide(L)'
;MDWSAYSPELNPIEHEWDTLGRRIAACLHHPENTQQLKQMLIEEWVLLPQEMLHQLVLKVVRRRSRWEEEMKAAMAENERELQQIKQSYEEKLRQARQAQKADAERARLEELKKQHPHLSNLNFDPQLSGKILHILKKGANRIGKEDNADILLLGPSIQENHAIIHVQELDQVIIEKGCPEARILLNGEPVTSQSVLSHNDRIMFGSTQLYVYQESENTIRGRKYPEVTYEMAQEEIAAKAGINFSEDNSRESALLNKDLLEVLPGVEVANSISEELDKRVRFEIMLVSPQMIGKSTGRTEVYVKMKNLDTRQEYEWPKQKFLNRLYVMKEMYQNYESEEDWDLPPEMDPFLEDPDTEVRIGTVQVYLQPLSFMVELKEQLEIINYKGAEVGIINVEVCPCSDDGKEYTEQDDQFVESPNELIGRNVHFIVRINGCRGIPSRFTDVNCKYRVYLDESDTVTETVSDTSNPDFHHQKMFSFTPVTRQVLSYLKDGFIVIQVWGKQKPRKSAMAKAKGRSTKQMIQEDLLNQTSRLMNGFRINGRNVDPNKQSMIVELLLMKKQQQRHQQRLENIGHLVDIAEKQKMRDIPLPMVKELLFANSNDAAFKVFNKLLPKGSVLAKTPRTPIDEDEIEEDSEEEDEDDEDEEDDEEEGSRQRRRPRRRRRRSDDSEDYDDSNSYKGSTTCTIL
;
A
#
# COMPACT_ATOMS: atom_id res chain seq x y z
N MET A 1 19.21 -8.34 75.15
CA MET A 1 18.86 -6.91 75.11
C MET A 1 18.51 -6.50 76.51
N ASP A 2 19.39 -5.74 77.15
CA ASP A 2 19.16 -5.17 78.47
C ASP A 2 17.97 -4.19 78.39
N TRP A 3 17.05 -4.27 79.35
CA TRP A 3 15.99 -3.29 79.49
C TRP A 3 16.62 -1.92 79.74
N SER A 4 16.34 -0.96 78.86
CA SER A 4 16.70 0.44 79.09
C SER A 4 15.92 0.96 80.30
N ALA A 5 16.62 1.16 81.43
CA ALA A 5 16.10 1.74 82.65
C ALA A 5 15.75 3.24 82.54
N TYR A 6 15.68 3.80 81.32
CA TYR A 6 15.59 5.25 81.07
C TYR A 6 14.32 5.65 80.30
N SER A 7 13.18 5.01 80.59
CA SER A 7 11.89 5.58 80.18
C SER A 7 11.10 5.94 81.44
N PRO A 8 11.04 7.23 81.81
CA PRO A 8 10.35 7.71 83.02
C PRO A 8 8.86 7.31 83.09
N GLU A 9 8.25 6.93 81.96
CA GLU A 9 6.85 6.50 81.88
C GLU A 9 6.62 4.97 81.98
N LEU A 10 7.70 4.18 82.10
CA LEU A 10 7.62 2.71 82.18
C LEU A 10 7.85 2.17 83.59
N ASN A 11 8.14 3.03 84.56
CA ASN A 11 8.27 2.66 85.95
C ASN A 11 6.99 3.01 86.73
N PRO A 12 6.02 2.08 86.86
CA PRO A 12 4.79 2.35 87.61
C PRO A 12 5.09 2.77 89.06
N ILE A 13 6.22 2.33 89.61
CA ILE A 13 6.68 2.68 90.95
C ILE A 13 7.01 4.18 91.05
N GLU A 14 7.60 4.80 90.01
CA GLU A 14 7.87 6.25 90.00
C GLU A 14 6.56 7.07 89.95
N HIS A 15 5.60 6.65 89.14
CA HIS A 15 4.28 7.28 89.11
C HIS A 15 3.52 7.15 90.44
N GLU A 16 3.71 6.03 91.15
CA GLU A 16 3.19 5.80 92.50
C GLU A 16 3.84 6.75 93.52
N TRP A 17 5.17 6.86 93.50
CA TRP A 17 5.92 7.79 94.36
C TRP A 17 5.59 9.26 94.10
N ASP A 18 5.44 9.67 92.84
CA ASP A 18 5.03 11.04 92.48
C ASP A 18 3.61 11.37 92.97
N THR A 19 2.74 10.37 93.04
CA THR A 19 1.36 10.55 93.54
C THR A 19 1.34 10.68 95.05
N LEU A 20 2.09 9.84 95.76
CA LEU A 20 2.28 9.96 97.21
C LEU A 20 2.93 11.29 97.58
N GLY A 21 3.98 11.68 96.86
CA GLY A 21 4.68 12.94 97.07
C GLY A 21 3.74 14.13 96.94
N ARG A 22 2.88 14.15 95.91
CA ARG A 22 1.87 15.21 95.74
C ARG A 22 0.81 15.21 96.84
N ARG A 23 0.39 14.04 97.34
CA ARG A 23 -0.59 13.95 98.42
C ARG A 23 -0.05 14.45 99.75
N ILE A 24 1.18 14.07 100.09
CA ILE A 24 1.86 14.55 101.31
C ILE A 24 2.13 16.04 101.23
N ALA A 25 2.52 16.54 100.05
CA ALA A 25 2.71 17.98 99.84
C ALA A 25 1.40 18.78 99.99
N ALA A 26 0.25 18.15 99.78
CA ALA A 26 -1.07 18.77 99.92
C ALA A 26 -1.65 18.68 101.36
N CYS A 27 -1.00 17.95 102.28
CA CYS A 27 -1.44 17.87 103.68
C CYS A 27 -1.23 19.22 104.40
N LEU A 28 -2.23 19.64 105.19
CA LEU A 28 -2.22 20.89 105.96
C LEU A 28 -1.11 20.98 107.03
N HIS A 29 -0.54 19.85 107.42
CA HIS A 29 0.54 19.76 108.39
C HIS A 29 1.72 19.01 107.76
N HIS A 30 2.90 19.63 107.77
CA HIS A 30 4.11 19.03 107.23
C HIS A 30 4.86 18.23 108.30
N PRO A 31 5.43 17.06 107.96
CA PRO A 31 6.10 16.21 108.93
C PRO A 31 7.40 16.85 109.45
N GLU A 32 7.54 16.99 110.77
CA GLU A 32 8.68 17.66 111.41
C GLU A 32 9.89 16.74 111.59
N ASN A 33 9.69 15.42 111.49
CA ASN A 33 10.76 14.44 111.56
C ASN A 33 10.50 13.26 110.62
N THR A 34 11.56 12.49 110.37
CA THR A 34 11.54 11.35 109.44
C THR A 34 10.53 10.27 109.86
N GLN A 35 10.23 10.18 111.15
CA GLN A 35 9.31 9.18 111.70
C GLN A 35 7.85 9.56 111.41
N GLN A 36 7.50 10.84 111.52
CA GLN A 36 6.21 11.37 111.08
C GLN A 36 6.03 11.28 109.57
N LEU A 37 7.07 11.63 108.78
CA LEU A 37 6.99 11.49 107.32
C LEU A 37 6.73 10.03 106.92
N LYS A 38 7.41 9.09 107.56
CA LYS A 38 7.19 7.65 107.34
C LYS A 38 5.76 7.24 107.69
N GLN A 39 5.22 7.75 108.79
CA GLN A 39 3.85 7.45 109.21
C GLN A 39 2.82 8.01 108.22
N MET A 40 2.99 9.27 107.80
CA MET A 40 2.12 9.91 106.80
C MET A 40 2.18 9.20 105.44
N LEU A 41 3.37 8.74 105.01
CA LEU A 41 3.52 7.92 103.80
C LEU A 41 2.73 6.62 103.90
N ILE A 42 2.75 5.94 105.05
CA ILE A 42 2.01 4.69 105.26
C ILE A 42 0.50 4.96 105.24
N GLU A 43 0.05 6.03 105.89
CA GLU A 43 -1.37 6.40 105.94
C GLU A 43 -1.90 6.77 104.55
N GLU A 44 -1.18 7.64 103.82
CA GLU A 44 -1.56 8.04 102.46
C GLU A 44 -1.45 6.89 101.46
N TRP A 45 -0.50 5.96 101.65
CA TRP A 45 -0.40 4.74 100.85
C TRP A 45 -1.65 3.86 100.96
N VAL A 46 -2.19 3.71 102.17
CA VAL A 46 -3.44 2.95 102.40
C VAL A 46 -4.65 3.64 101.75
N LEU A 47 -4.60 4.96 101.61
CA LEU A 47 -5.67 5.77 101.00
C LEU A 47 -5.54 5.91 99.47
N LEU A 48 -4.52 5.30 98.83
CA LEU A 48 -4.40 5.32 97.37
C LEU A 48 -5.53 4.51 96.71
N PRO A 49 -6.28 5.09 95.75
CA PRO A 49 -7.32 4.37 95.03
C PRO A 49 -6.73 3.20 94.26
N GLN A 50 -7.22 1.99 94.53
CA GLN A 50 -6.75 0.77 93.87
C GLN A 50 -7.00 0.79 92.35
N GLU A 51 -8.03 1.53 91.91
CA GLU A 51 -8.31 1.78 90.49
C GLU A 51 -7.15 2.49 89.78
N MET A 52 -6.47 3.43 90.45
CA MET A 52 -5.33 4.14 89.87
C MET A 52 -4.16 3.18 89.60
N LEU A 53 -3.86 2.31 90.58
CA LEU A 53 -2.81 1.29 90.45
C LEU A 53 -3.15 0.29 89.33
N HIS A 54 -4.42 -0.11 89.22
CA HIS A 54 -4.88 -1.00 88.17
C HIS A 54 -4.73 -0.38 86.77
N GLN A 55 -5.07 0.90 86.61
CA GLN A 55 -4.89 1.63 85.34
C GLN A 55 -3.41 1.77 84.94
N LEU A 56 -2.50 1.97 85.90
CA LEU A 56 -1.05 2.00 85.65
C LEU A 56 -0.54 0.66 85.14
N VAL A 57 -0.90 -0.44 85.82
CA VAL A 57 -0.53 -1.81 85.39
C VAL A 57 -1.10 -2.11 83.99
N LEU A 58 -2.37 -1.78 83.74
CA LEU A 58 -3.00 -1.97 82.43
C LEU A 58 -2.29 -1.18 81.32
N LYS A 59 -1.83 0.05 81.59
CA LYS A 59 -1.06 0.84 80.61
C LYS A 59 0.28 0.17 80.28
N VAL A 60 0.98 -0.36 81.27
CA VAL A 60 2.25 -1.08 81.07
C VAL A 60 2.01 -2.36 80.27
N VAL A 61 0.99 -3.15 80.61
CA VAL A 61 0.63 -4.38 79.88
C VAL A 61 0.25 -4.08 78.43
N ARG A 62 -0.60 -3.07 78.18
CA ARG A 62 -0.99 -2.66 76.82
C ARG A 62 0.19 -2.12 76.00
N ARG A 63 1.12 -1.37 76.62
CA ARG A 63 2.32 -0.87 75.93
C ARG A 63 3.30 -2.02 75.64
N ARG A 64 3.47 -2.97 76.56
CA ARG A 64 4.26 -4.19 76.33
C ARG A 64 3.68 -5.01 75.19
N SER A 65 2.36 -5.24 75.17
CA SER A 65 1.69 -5.95 74.07
C SER A 65 1.91 -5.25 72.73
N ARG A 66 1.77 -3.91 72.68
CA ARG A 66 2.06 -3.13 71.46
C ARG A 66 3.52 -3.26 71.02
N TRP A 67 4.47 -3.19 71.95
CA TRP A 67 5.89 -3.33 71.63
C TRP A 67 6.24 -4.74 71.15
N GLU A 68 5.64 -5.77 71.74
CA GLU A 68 5.77 -7.16 71.27
C GLU A 68 5.16 -7.33 69.87
N GLU A 69 4.02 -6.70 69.58
CA GLU A 69 3.41 -6.66 68.23
C GLU A 69 4.28 -5.92 67.21
N GLU A 70 4.83 -4.75 67.57
CA GLU A 70 5.74 -3.96 66.71
C GLU A 70 7.03 -4.72 66.40
N MET A 71 7.65 -5.34 67.40
CA MET A 71 8.85 -6.16 67.20
C MET A 71 8.56 -7.38 66.32
N LYS A 72 7.40 -8.03 66.52
CA LYS A 72 6.98 -9.16 65.69
C LYS A 72 6.70 -8.74 64.25
N ALA A 73 6.08 -7.57 64.04
CA ALA A 73 5.86 -7.00 62.72
C ALA A 73 7.18 -6.66 62.02
N ALA A 74 8.14 -6.04 62.73
CA ALA A 74 9.46 -5.72 62.20
C ALA A 74 10.26 -6.97 61.81
N MET A 75 10.19 -8.04 62.61
CA MET A 75 10.82 -9.32 62.25
C MET A 75 10.17 -9.98 61.02
N ALA A 76 8.84 -9.92 60.92
CA ALA A 76 8.12 -10.43 59.76
C ALA A 76 8.45 -9.64 58.48
N GLU A 77 8.63 -8.32 58.58
CA GLU A 77 9.05 -7.46 57.47
C GLU A 77 10.47 -7.78 57.02
N ASN A 78 11.43 -7.87 57.95
CA ASN A 78 12.81 -8.29 57.65
C ASN A 78 12.88 -9.70 57.03
N GLU A 79 12.05 -10.64 57.50
CA GLU A 79 11.97 -11.98 56.93
C GLU A 79 11.46 -11.93 55.48
N ARG A 80 10.45 -11.09 55.20
CA ARG A 80 9.93 -10.87 53.85
C ARG A 80 10.98 -10.26 52.92
N GLU A 81 11.72 -9.26 53.37
CA GLU A 81 12.83 -8.68 52.59
C GLU A 81 13.91 -9.72 52.29
N LEU A 82 14.29 -10.53 53.28
CA LEU A 82 15.27 -11.61 53.08
C LEU A 82 14.77 -12.65 52.07
N GLN A 83 13.48 -13.00 52.10
CA GLN A 83 12.86 -13.89 51.13
C GLN A 83 12.87 -13.29 49.71
N GLN A 84 12.57 -12.00 49.55
CA GLN A 84 12.62 -11.33 48.24
C GLN A 84 14.05 -11.29 47.69
N ILE A 85 15.04 -10.96 48.53
CA ILE A 85 16.46 -10.97 48.15
C ILE A 85 16.88 -12.39 47.73
N LYS A 86 16.45 -13.42 48.48
CA LYS A 86 16.75 -14.82 48.16
C LYS A 86 16.13 -15.24 46.83
N GLN A 87 14.86 -14.94 46.58
CA GLN A 87 14.18 -15.22 45.31
C GLN A 87 14.89 -14.52 44.14
N SER A 88 15.22 -13.24 44.29
CA SER A 88 15.95 -12.47 43.26
C SER A 88 17.33 -13.06 42.97
N TYR A 89 18.04 -13.54 43.99
CA TYR A 89 19.34 -14.18 43.82
C TYR A 89 19.23 -15.55 43.14
N GLU A 90 18.24 -16.37 43.53
CA GLU A 90 17.98 -17.66 42.89
C GLU A 90 17.65 -17.50 41.39
N GLU A 91 16.87 -16.47 41.04
CA GLU A 91 16.56 -16.15 39.64
C GLU A 91 17.81 -15.73 38.86
N LYS A 92 18.64 -14.84 39.41
CA LYS A 92 19.92 -14.44 38.80
C LYS A 92 20.87 -15.62 38.63
N LEU A 93 20.94 -16.51 39.62
CA LEU A 93 21.76 -17.72 39.54
C LEU A 93 21.24 -18.69 38.46
N ARG A 94 19.92 -18.80 38.31
CA ARG A 94 19.29 -19.59 37.23
C ARG A 94 19.64 -19.01 35.87
N GLN A 95 19.53 -17.69 35.69
CA GLN A 95 19.90 -17.01 34.45
C GLN A 95 21.39 -17.21 34.12
N ALA A 96 22.28 -17.04 35.10
CA ALA A 96 23.72 -17.25 34.91
C ALA A 96 24.05 -18.71 34.50
N ARG A 97 23.39 -19.70 35.11
CA ARG A 97 23.55 -21.12 34.72
C ARG A 97 23.01 -21.40 33.32
N GLN A 98 21.90 -20.79 32.92
CA GLN A 98 21.35 -20.92 31.57
C GLN A 98 22.30 -20.30 30.53
N ALA A 99 22.83 -19.11 30.81
CA ALA A 99 23.83 -18.46 29.95
C ALA A 99 25.08 -19.34 29.81
N GLN A 100 25.62 -19.86 30.91
CA GLN A 100 26.79 -20.75 30.88
C GLN A 100 26.54 -22.03 30.06
N LYS A 101 25.35 -22.63 30.18
CA LYS A 101 24.97 -23.80 29.37
C LYS A 101 24.87 -23.45 27.89
N ALA A 102 24.26 -22.30 27.56
CA ALA A 102 24.15 -21.83 26.18
C ALA A 102 25.54 -21.56 25.56
N ASP A 103 26.45 -20.94 26.31
CA ASP A 103 27.83 -20.70 25.86
C ASP A 103 28.59 -22.01 25.63
N ALA A 104 28.44 -22.98 26.53
CA ALA A 104 29.06 -24.29 26.38
C ALA A 104 28.53 -25.05 25.15
N GLU A 105 27.22 -25.01 24.90
CA GLU A 105 26.61 -25.65 23.73
C GLU A 105 27.04 -24.96 22.44
N ARG A 106 27.14 -23.62 22.44
CA ARG A 106 27.66 -22.86 21.30
C ARG A 106 29.12 -23.22 20.96
N ALA A 107 29.97 -23.32 21.98
CA ALA A 107 31.36 -23.75 21.80
C ALA A 107 31.45 -25.18 21.24
N ARG A 108 30.56 -26.07 21.68
CA ARG A 108 30.45 -27.44 21.18
C ARG A 108 30.03 -27.49 19.71
N LEU A 109 29.03 -26.70 19.32
CA LEU A 109 28.55 -26.62 17.94
C LEU A 109 29.63 -26.08 16.99
N GLU A 110 30.40 -25.06 17.41
CA GLU A 110 31.55 -24.55 16.64
C GLU A 110 32.65 -25.59 16.44
N GLU A 111 32.89 -26.46 17.42
CA GLU A 111 33.87 -27.56 17.24
C GLU A 111 33.33 -28.63 16.29
N LEU A 112 32.05 -28.98 16.36
CA LEU A 112 31.40 -29.94 15.47
C LEU A 112 31.37 -29.45 14.01
N LYS A 113 31.17 -28.15 13.80
CA LYS A 113 31.19 -27.48 12.49
C LYS A 113 32.50 -27.73 11.73
N LYS A 114 33.61 -27.88 12.44
CA LYS A 114 34.92 -28.17 11.82
C LYS A 114 34.98 -29.55 11.19
N GLN A 115 34.23 -30.51 11.74
CA GLN A 115 34.32 -31.92 11.40
C GLN A 115 33.13 -32.39 10.54
N HIS A 116 31.99 -31.71 10.60
CA HIS A 116 30.75 -32.14 9.95
C HIS A 116 30.17 -31.07 9.02
N PRO A 117 29.53 -31.48 7.91
CA PRO A 117 28.72 -30.57 7.11
C PRO A 117 27.53 -30.08 7.94
N HIS A 118 27.06 -28.87 7.65
CA HIS A 118 26.02 -28.22 8.44
C HIS A 118 25.19 -27.25 7.61
N LEU A 119 24.03 -26.91 8.14
CA LEU A 119 23.21 -25.79 7.67
C LEU A 119 23.39 -24.62 8.63
N SER A 120 23.62 -23.43 8.09
CA SER A 120 23.64 -22.18 8.85
C SER A 120 22.49 -21.28 8.39
N ASN A 121 21.75 -20.68 9.32
CA ASN A 121 20.64 -19.81 8.94
C ASN A 121 21.17 -18.54 8.26
N LEU A 122 20.39 -18.03 7.31
CA LEU A 122 20.65 -16.75 6.65
C LEU A 122 19.50 -15.81 6.98
N ASN A 123 19.79 -14.72 7.70
CA ASN A 123 18.81 -13.78 8.19
C ASN A 123 19.01 -12.39 7.55
N PHE A 124 17.94 -11.64 7.40
CA PHE A 124 17.97 -10.26 6.94
C PHE A 124 18.87 -9.37 7.82
N ASP A 125 18.96 -9.65 9.13
CA ASP A 125 20.00 -9.04 9.97
C ASP A 125 21.29 -9.86 9.88
N PRO A 126 22.40 -9.30 9.35
CA PRO A 126 23.68 -9.99 9.28
C PRO A 126 24.20 -10.46 10.65
N GLN A 127 23.82 -9.78 11.75
CA GLN A 127 24.22 -10.18 13.10
C GLN A 127 23.51 -11.44 13.58
N LEU A 128 22.36 -11.79 12.99
CA LEU A 128 21.59 -12.98 13.30
C LEU A 128 21.86 -14.14 12.32
N SER A 129 22.56 -13.87 11.22
CA SER A 129 23.03 -14.90 10.28
C SER A 129 24.08 -15.82 10.93
N GLY A 130 23.97 -17.11 10.67
CA GLY A 130 24.83 -18.15 11.22
C GLY A 130 24.70 -18.41 12.73
N LYS A 131 23.66 -17.86 13.39
CA LYS A 131 23.40 -18.10 14.82
C LYS A 131 22.66 -19.42 15.09
N ILE A 132 21.82 -19.84 14.16
CA ILE A 132 21.16 -21.14 14.16
C ILE A 132 21.97 -22.06 13.26
N LEU A 133 22.44 -23.16 13.85
CA LEU A 133 23.33 -24.11 13.21
C LEU A 133 22.76 -25.52 13.37
N HIS A 134 22.63 -26.25 12.26
CA HIS A 134 22.21 -27.64 12.27
C HIS A 134 23.33 -28.52 11.71
N ILE A 135 23.93 -29.34 12.58
CA ILE A 135 24.96 -30.31 12.19
C ILE A 135 24.31 -31.50 11.49
N LEU A 136 24.76 -31.83 10.29
CA LEU A 136 24.26 -32.96 9.52
C LEU A 136 25.05 -34.22 9.89
N LYS A 137 24.33 -35.24 10.38
CA LYS A 137 24.90 -36.54 10.77
C LYS A 137 24.98 -37.45 9.54
N LYS A 138 25.87 -38.45 9.58
CA LYS A 138 25.95 -39.49 8.55
C LYS A 138 24.61 -40.25 8.46
N GLY A 139 24.10 -40.47 7.25
CA GLY A 139 22.79 -41.06 7.01
C GLY A 139 21.71 -40.00 6.72
N ALA A 140 20.46 -40.36 7.00
CA ALA A 140 19.30 -39.50 6.75
C ALA A 140 19.07 -38.53 7.91
N ASN A 141 18.96 -37.23 7.61
CA ASN A 141 18.59 -36.17 8.54
C ASN A 141 17.22 -35.64 8.13
N ARG A 142 16.20 -35.88 8.96
CA ARG A 142 14.80 -35.50 8.69
C ARG A 142 14.54 -34.06 9.13
N ILE A 143 13.85 -33.30 8.28
CA ILE A 143 13.53 -31.89 8.49
C ILE A 143 12.03 -31.70 8.40
N GLY A 144 11.41 -31.04 9.38
CA GLY A 144 9.98 -30.73 9.34
C GLY A 144 9.44 -30.22 10.68
N LYS A 145 8.10 -30.22 10.81
CA LYS A 145 7.38 -29.82 12.04
C LYS A 145 7.21 -30.98 13.04
N GLU A 146 7.43 -32.22 12.63
CA GLU A 146 7.18 -33.39 13.48
C GLU A 146 8.25 -33.54 14.59
N ASP A 147 7.85 -33.92 15.80
CA ASP A 147 8.76 -34.09 16.96
C ASP A 147 9.86 -35.14 16.74
N ASN A 148 9.67 -36.04 15.77
CA ASN A 148 10.65 -37.05 15.39
C ASN A 148 11.70 -36.55 14.38
N ALA A 149 11.58 -35.30 13.91
CA ALA A 149 12.52 -34.71 12.97
C ALA A 149 13.87 -34.45 13.66
N ASP A 150 14.96 -34.70 12.93
CA ASP A 150 16.31 -34.36 13.40
C ASP A 150 16.52 -32.83 13.45
N ILE A 151 15.85 -32.12 12.55
CA ILE A 151 15.86 -30.66 12.44
C ILE A 151 14.41 -30.17 12.45
N LEU A 152 13.99 -29.64 13.59
CA LEU A 152 12.68 -29.05 13.75
C LEU A 152 12.66 -27.64 13.14
N LEU A 153 11.82 -27.43 12.12
CA LEU A 153 11.58 -26.13 11.52
C LEU A 153 10.12 -25.76 11.70
N LEU A 154 9.88 -24.51 12.12
CA LEU A 154 8.54 -23.96 12.30
C LEU A 154 8.30 -22.81 11.33
N GLY A 155 7.04 -22.58 11.00
CA GLY A 155 6.60 -21.47 10.17
C GLY A 155 5.73 -21.88 8.98
N PRO A 156 5.23 -20.89 8.23
CA PRO A 156 4.31 -21.11 7.13
C PRO A 156 4.95 -21.96 6.01
N SER A 157 4.13 -22.78 5.37
CA SER A 157 4.48 -23.71 4.30
C SER A 157 5.46 -24.83 4.70
N ILE A 158 5.89 -24.92 5.96
CA ILE A 158 6.68 -26.06 6.46
C ILE A 158 5.74 -27.23 6.74
N GLN A 159 6.14 -28.43 6.32
CA GLN A 159 5.33 -29.65 6.42
C GLN A 159 5.81 -30.50 7.61
N GLU A 160 5.01 -31.43 8.09
CA GLU A 160 5.40 -32.40 9.12
C GLU A 160 6.69 -33.14 8.71
N ASN A 161 6.70 -33.67 7.48
CA ASN A 161 7.85 -34.28 6.83
C ASN A 161 8.24 -33.44 5.60
N HIS A 162 9.05 -32.41 5.81
CA HIS A 162 9.32 -31.39 4.80
C HIS A 162 10.47 -31.77 3.87
N ALA A 163 11.62 -32.14 4.40
CA ALA A 163 12.80 -32.51 3.63
C ALA A 163 13.61 -33.60 4.30
N ILE A 164 14.43 -34.30 3.52
CA ILE A 164 15.41 -35.26 4.05
C ILE A 164 16.75 -34.94 3.42
N ILE A 165 17.78 -34.78 4.25
CA ILE A 165 19.17 -34.61 3.80
C ILE A 165 19.95 -35.87 4.11
N HIS A 166 20.46 -36.51 3.05
CA HIS A 166 21.28 -37.71 3.12
C HIS A 166 22.76 -37.34 3.04
N VAL A 167 23.52 -37.66 4.08
CA VAL A 167 24.98 -37.59 4.07
C VAL A 167 25.54 -38.98 3.80
N GLN A 168 26.03 -39.19 2.57
CA GLN A 168 26.52 -40.49 2.08
C GLN A 168 27.97 -40.78 2.50
N GLU A 169 28.45 -42.00 2.23
CA GLU A 169 29.80 -42.44 2.64
C GLU A 169 30.96 -41.76 1.90
N LEU A 170 30.69 -41.20 0.71
CA LEU A 170 31.66 -40.44 -0.09
C LEU A 170 31.63 -38.93 0.21
N ASP A 171 31.10 -38.54 1.38
CA ASP A 171 30.82 -37.15 1.78
C ASP A 171 29.92 -36.37 0.80
N GLN A 172 29.26 -37.06 -0.14
CA GLN A 172 28.23 -36.46 -0.98
C GLN A 172 26.97 -36.24 -0.14
N VAL A 173 26.48 -35.00 -0.16
CA VAL A 173 25.24 -34.61 0.53
C VAL A 173 24.16 -34.37 -0.48
N ILE A 174 22.98 -34.95 -0.24
CA ILE A 174 21.87 -34.89 -1.17
C ILE A 174 20.59 -34.52 -0.41
N ILE A 175 19.82 -33.58 -0.96
CA ILE A 175 18.52 -33.17 -0.45
C ILE A 175 17.40 -33.76 -1.29
N GLU A 176 16.35 -34.23 -0.63
CA GLU A 176 15.10 -34.67 -1.25
C GLU A 176 13.87 -34.15 -0.50
N LYS A 177 12.73 -34.15 -1.18
CA LYS A 177 11.45 -33.76 -0.57
C LYS A 177 10.93 -34.85 0.37
N GLY A 178 10.50 -34.46 1.56
CA GLY A 178 9.83 -35.36 2.50
C GLY A 178 8.39 -35.69 2.11
N CYS A 179 7.72 -34.79 1.38
CA CYS A 179 6.38 -34.97 0.83
C CYS A 179 6.19 -34.18 -0.49
N PRO A 180 5.20 -34.54 -1.32
CA PRO A 180 4.90 -33.83 -2.58
C PRO A 180 4.59 -32.34 -2.39
N GLU A 181 4.00 -31.96 -1.27
CA GLU A 181 3.58 -30.60 -0.94
C GLU A 181 4.72 -29.72 -0.41
N ALA A 182 5.86 -30.31 -0.02
CA ALA A 182 6.98 -29.55 0.52
C ALA A 182 7.55 -28.56 -0.51
N ARG A 183 7.61 -27.29 -0.14
CA ARG A 183 8.23 -26.23 -0.95
C ARG A 183 9.70 -26.11 -0.54
N ILE A 184 10.60 -26.47 -1.46
CA ILE A 184 12.04 -26.35 -1.27
C ILE A 184 12.61 -25.65 -2.49
N LEU A 185 13.29 -24.52 -2.28
CA LEU A 185 14.08 -23.87 -3.32
C LEU A 185 15.56 -24.11 -3.04
N LEU A 186 16.28 -24.63 -4.03
CA LEU A 186 17.73 -24.73 -4.04
C LEU A 186 18.25 -23.70 -5.04
N ASN A 187 18.99 -22.70 -4.55
CA ASN A 187 19.55 -21.63 -5.38
C ASN A 187 18.48 -20.91 -6.24
N GLY A 188 17.29 -20.70 -5.65
CA GLY A 188 16.12 -20.12 -6.31
C GLY A 188 15.30 -21.08 -7.18
N GLU A 189 15.76 -22.31 -7.42
CA GLU A 189 15.05 -23.28 -8.24
C GLU A 189 14.29 -24.33 -7.40
N PRO A 190 13.05 -24.71 -7.78
CA PRO A 190 12.28 -25.69 -7.03
C PRO A 190 12.89 -27.09 -7.14
N VAL A 191 13.11 -27.74 -5.99
CA VAL A 191 13.54 -29.14 -5.93
C VAL A 191 12.34 -30.03 -6.26
N THR A 192 12.44 -30.86 -7.30
CA THR A 192 11.32 -31.74 -7.74
C THR A 192 11.45 -33.17 -7.25
N SER A 193 12.67 -33.69 -7.12
CA SER A 193 12.94 -35.06 -6.67
C SER A 193 14.12 -35.05 -5.69
N GLN A 194 15.34 -35.13 -6.22
CA GLN A 194 16.57 -35.21 -5.45
C GLN A 194 17.65 -34.33 -6.10
N SER A 195 18.35 -33.54 -5.27
CA SER A 195 19.40 -32.63 -5.72
C SER A 195 20.65 -32.77 -4.87
N VAL A 196 21.83 -32.79 -5.50
CA VAL A 196 23.13 -32.82 -4.81
C VAL A 196 23.44 -31.43 -4.28
N LEU A 197 23.85 -31.34 -3.02
CA LEU A 197 24.26 -30.09 -2.38
C LEU A 197 25.76 -29.86 -2.52
N SER A 198 26.13 -28.64 -2.87
CA SER A 198 27.50 -28.14 -2.97
C SER A 198 27.74 -27.02 -1.97
N HIS A 199 28.98 -26.86 -1.50
CA HIS A 199 29.33 -25.80 -0.55
C HIS A 199 28.78 -24.41 -0.96
N ASN A 200 28.13 -23.72 -0.02
CA ASN A 200 27.45 -22.44 -0.16
C ASN A 200 26.15 -22.45 -1.00
N ASP A 201 25.52 -23.61 -1.20
CA ASP A 201 24.16 -23.67 -1.73
C ASP A 201 23.14 -23.04 -0.78
N ARG A 202 22.23 -22.22 -1.35
CA ARG A 202 21.15 -21.54 -0.65
C ARG A 202 19.92 -22.44 -0.69
N ILE A 203 19.39 -22.77 0.48
CA ILE A 203 18.22 -23.65 0.63
C ILE A 203 17.12 -22.87 1.34
N MET A 204 16.00 -22.66 0.66
CA MET A 204 14.78 -22.12 1.27
C MET A 204 13.82 -23.26 1.54
N PHE A 205 13.46 -23.46 2.81
CA PHE A 205 12.39 -24.35 3.23
C PHE A 205 11.10 -23.54 3.44
N GLY A 206 9.99 -24.02 2.90
CA GLY A 206 8.71 -23.30 2.94
C GLY A 206 8.83 -21.93 2.26
N SER A 207 8.34 -20.89 2.93
CA SER A 207 8.38 -19.50 2.47
C SER A 207 9.36 -18.60 3.23
N THR A 208 9.89 -19.06 4.37
CA THR A 208 10.58 -18.20 5.35
C THR A 208 11.95 -18.68 5.77
N GLN A 209 12.20 -19.99 5.70
CA GLN A 209 13.36 -20.60 6.37
C GLN A 209 14.53 -20.71 5.40
N LEU A 210 15.36 -19.66 5.34
CA LEU A 210 16.52 -19.59 4.47
C LEU A 210 17.80 -20.04 5.19
N TYR A 211 18.48 -21.02 4.61
CA TYR A 211 19.70 -21.62 5.12
C TYR A 211 20.77 -21.68 4.02
N VAL A 212 22.03 -21.72 4.44
CA VAL A 212 23.18 -22.01 3.58
C VAL A 212 23.74 -23.36 3.97
N TYR A 213 23.90 -24.25 2.99
CA TYR A 213 24.59 -25.50 3.19
C TYR A 213 26.11 -25.29 3.10
N GLN A 214 26.83 -25.80 4.10
CA GLN A 214 28.27 -25.67 4.22
C GLN A 214 28.90 -27.03 4.52
N GLU A 215 29.82 -27.44 3.65
CA GLU A 215 30.77 -28.52 3.95
C GLU A 215 31.59 -28.24 5.24
N SER A 216 32.17 -29.29 5.84
CA SER A 216 32.97 -29.14 7.06
C SER A 216 34.18 -28.24 6.84
N GLU A 217 34.56 -27.44 7.84
CA GLU A 217 35.66 -26.47 7.68
C GLU A 217 36.97 -27.16 7.26
N ASN A 218 37.22 -28.38 7.74
CA ASN A 218 38.39 -29.16 7.37
C ASN A 218 38.44 -29.50 5.87
N THR A 219 37.30 -29.73 5.22
CA THR A 219 37.20 -30.08 3.79
C THR A 219 37.46 -28.87 2.90
N ILE A 220 37.01 -27.69 3.33
CA ILE A 220 37.16 -26.43 2.58
C ILE A 220 38.47 -25.70 2.89
N ARG A 221 39.32 -26.20 3.80
CA ARG A 221 40.61 -25.59 4.15
C ARG A 221 41.44 -25.31 2.89
N GLY A 222 41.82 -24.05 2.71
CA GLY A 222 42.64 -23.60 1.58
C GLY A 222 41.86 -23.24 0.31
N ARG A 223 40.54 -23.47 0.27
CA ARG A 223 39.66 -22.96 -0.81
C ARG A 223 39.06 -21.63 -0.37
N LYS A 224 38.95 -20.68 -1.30
CA LYS A 224 38.27 -19.40 -1.08
C LYS A 224 36.90 -19.45 -1.74
N TYR A 225 35.86 -19.17 -0.95
CA TYR A 225 34.49 -19.04 -1.42
C TYR A 225 33.98 -17.63 -1.10
N PRO A 226 33.07 -17.07 -1.91
CA PRO A 226 32.42 -15.80 -1.59
C PRO A 226 31.56 -15.94 -0.34
N GLU A 227 31.44 -14.86 0.41
CA GLU A 227 30.49 -14.77 1.51
C GLU A 227 29.07 -14.68 0.94
N VAL A 228 28.16 -15.48 1.49
CA VAL A 228 26.76 -15.51 1.07
C VAL A 228 25.96 -14.60 1.99
N THR A 229 25.37 -13.54 1.45
CA THR A 229 24.48 -12.64 2.21
C THR A 229 23.01 -12.93 1.92
N TYR A 230 22.12 -12.48 2.82
CA TYR A 230 20.68 -12.63 2.66
C TYR A 230 20.18 -11.95 1.39
N GLU A 231 20.67 -10.75 1.10
CA GLU A 231 20.31 -9.99 -0.08
C GLU A 231 20.66 -10.77 -1.36
N MET A 232 21.89 -11.30 -1.46
CA MET A 232 22.33 -12.08 -2.63
C MET A 232 21.43 -13.30 -2.86
N ALA A 233 21.07 -14.02 -1.79
CA ALA A 233 20.21 -15.18 -1.89
C ALA A 233 18.79 -14.81 -2.33
N GLN A 234 18.25 -13.69 -1.83
CA GLN A 234 16.92 -13.20 -2.22
C GLN A 234 16.90 -12.67 -3.65
N GLU A 235 17.95 -11.98 -4.09
CA GLU A 235 18.11 -11.52 -5.48
C GLU A 235 18.10 -12.71 -6.44
N GLU A 236 18.80 -13.78 -6.11
CA GLU A 236 18.82 -15.00 -6.91
C GLU A 236 17.45 -15.69 -6.99
N ILE A 237 16.74 -15.83 -5.86
CA ILE A 237 15.40 -16.40 -5.82
C ILE A 237 14.44 -15.57 -6.67
N ALA A 238 14.48 -14.24 -6.52
CA ALA A 238 13.64 -13.33 -7.27
C ALA A 238 13.96 -13.34 -8.77
N ALA A 239 15.23 -13.40 -9.16
CA ALA A 239 15.64 -13.52 -10.56
C ALA A 239 15.10 -14.82 -11.18
N LYS A 240 15.14 -15.94 -10.45
CA LYS A 240 14.54 -17.22 -10.88
C LYS A 240 13.01 -17.17 -10.94
N ALA A 241 12.39 -16.31 -10.13
CA ALA A 241 10.96 -16.01 -10.21
C ALA A 241 10.59 -14.99 -11.31
N GLY A 242 11.57 -14.51 -12.10
CA GLY A 242 11.37 -13.57 -13.20
C GLY A 242 11.37 -12.09 -12.81
N ILE A 243 11.84 -11.76 -11.61
CA ILE A 243 11.97 -10.38 -11.11
C ILE A 243 13.45 -10.00 -11.17
N ASN A 244 13.80 -9.18 -12.16
CA ASN A 244 15.17 -8.69 -12.32
C ASN A 244 15.36 -7.38 -11.57
N PHE A 245 16.44 -7.28 -10.81
CA PHE A 245 16.87 -6.04 -10.19
C PHE A 245 17.61 -5.18 -11.20
N SER A 246 17.42 -3.87 -11.11
CA SER A 246 18.10 -2.96 -12.01
C SER A 246 19.56 -2.79 -11.56
N GLU A 247 20.51 -3.01 -12.47
CA GLU A 247 21.95 -2.88 -12.21
C GLU A 247 22.48 -1.45 -12.41
N ASP A 248 21.59 -0.50 -12.74
CA ASP A 248 21.99 0.89 -12.84
C ASP A 248 22.37 1.42 -11.45
N ASN A 249 23.57 1.98 -11.34
CA ASN A 249 24.09 2.57 -10.10
C ASN A 249 23.37 3.88 -9.71
N SER A 250 22.14 4.09 -10.16
CA SER A 250 21.33 5.24 -9.79
C SER A 250 20.82 5.07 -8.36
N ARG A 251 20.74 6.18 -7.63
CA ARG A 251 20.19 6.20 -6.26
C ARG A 251 18.74 5.70 -6.24
N GLU A 252 17.97 6.00 -7.28
CA GLU A 252 16.55 5.64 -7.36
C GLU A 252 16.36 4.14 -7.49
N SER A 253 17.16 3.49 -8.35
CA SER A 253 17.14 2.04 -8.53
C SER A 253 17.70 1.30 -7.32
N ALA A 254 18.75 1.80 -6.68
CA ALA A 254 19.23 1.23 -5.43
C ALA A 254 18.15 1.24 -4.32
N LEU A 255 17.39 2.34 -4.22
CA LEU A 255 16.26 2.41 -3.28
C LEU A 255 15.10 1.49 -3.68
N LEU A 256 14.81 1.35 -4.98
CA LEU A 256 13.80 0.44 -5.49
C LEU A 256 14.15 -1.03 -5.22
N ASN A 257 15.39 -1.42 -5.52
CA ASN A 257 15.91 -2.76 -5.26
C ASN A 257 15.84 -3.09 -3.76
N LYS A 258 16.21 -2.14 -2.90
CA LYS A 258 16.06 -2.29 -1.45
C LYS A 258 14.60 -2.49 -1.03
N ASP A 259 13.68 -1.70 -1.58
CA ASP A 259 12.24 -1.81 -1.28
C ASP A 259 11.67 -3.16 -1.76
N LEU A 260 12.13 -3.67 -2.90
CA LEU A 260 11.77 -4.99 -3.43
C LEU A 260 12.26 -6.11 -2.52
N LEU A 261 13.54 -6.09 -2.10
CA LEU A 261 14.11 -7.12 -1.21
C LEU A 261 13.38 -7.23 0.14
N GLU A 262 12.77 -6.14 0.60
CA GLU A 262 11.98 -6.13 1.83
C GLU A 262 10.56 -6.69 1.60
N VAL A 263 9.93 -6.36 0.48
CA VAL A 263 8.54 -6.74 0.18
C VAL A 263 8.42 -8.16 -0.38
N LEU A 264 9.41 -8.63 -1.14
CA LEU A 264 9.42 -9.94 -1.81
C LEU A 264 9.19 -11.10 -0.84
N PRO A 265 10.02 -11.28 0.20
CA PRO A 265 9.76 -12.32 1.20
C PRO A 265 8.41 -12.10 1.88
N GLY A 266 8.07 -10.84 2.20
CA GLY A 266 6.83 -10.51 2.90
C GLY A 266 5.57 -10.96 2.16
N VAL A 267 5.53 -10.78 0.83
CA VAL A 267 4.40 -11.22 -0.01
C VAL A 267 4.27 -12.73 -0.03
N GLU A 268 5.39 -13.47 -0.11
CA GLU A 268 5.35 -14.94 -0.07
C GLU A 268 4.89 -15.46 1.30
N VAL A 269 5.30 -14.81 2.40
CA VAL A 269 4.79 -15.10 3.74
C VAL A 269 3.29 -14.83 3.83
N ALA A 270 2.82 -13.67 3.39
CA ALA A 270 1.40 -13.31 3.44
C ALA A 270 0.55 -14.31 2.64
N ASN A 271 1.01 -14.73 1.46
CA ASN A 271 0.34 -15.74 0.64
C ASN A 271 0.31 -17.11 1.32
N SER A 272 1.41 -17.53 1.94
CA SER A 272 1.48 -18.80 2.68
C SER A 272 0.54 -18.80 3.89
N ILE A 273 0.49 -17.71 4.66
CA ILE A 273 -0.46 -17.57 5.77
C ILE A 273 -1.89 -17.57 5.25
N SER A 274 -2.18 -16.86 4.14
CA SER A 274 -3.51 -16.86 3.55
C SER A 274 -3.95 -18.27 3.11
N GLU A 275 -3.02 -19.06 2.57
CA GLU A 275 -3.25 -20.44 2.16
C GLU A 275 -3.56 -21.35 3.36
N GLU A 276 -2.77 -21.27 4.44
CA GLU A 276 -2.96 -22.10 5.64
C GLU A 276 -4.21 -21.73 6.44
N LEU A 277 -4.50 -20.44 6.57
CA LEU A 277 -5.67 -19.94 7.32
C LEU A 277 -6.95 -19.84 6.47
N ASP A 278 -6.92 -20.31 5.22
CA ASP A 278 -8.00 -20.23 4.23
C ASP A 278 -8.62 -18.83 4.10
N LYS A 279 -7.81 -17.77 4.09
CA LYS A 279 -8.27 -16.36 4.05
C LYS A 279 -8.75 -15.90 2.66
N ARG A 280 -8.57 -16.71 1.61
CA ARG A 280 -9.07 -16.47 0.23
C ARG A 280 -8.56 -15.19 -0.41
N VAL A 281 -7.35 -14.79 -0.06
CA VAL A 281 -6.71 -13.56 -0.54
C VAL A 281 -5.36 -13.91 -1.15
N ARG A 282 -4.96 -13.16 -2.17
CA ARG A 282 -3.63 -13.28 -2.78
C ARG A 282 -2.98 -11.92 -2.90
N PHE A 283 -1.69 -11.88 -2.62
CA PHE A 283 -0.84 -10.71 -2.71
C PHE A 283 0.11 -10.83 -3.90
N GLU A 284 0.25 -9.73 -4.65
CA GLU A 284 1.15 -9.61 -5.80
C GLU A 284 1.90 -8.28 -5.74
N ILE A 285 3.18 -8.29 -6.10
CA ILE A 285 3.98 -7.06 -6.13
C ILE A 285 3.63 -6.26 -7.39
N MET A 286 3.59 -4.93 -7.23
CA MET A 286 3.43 -3.99 -8.33
C MET A 286 4.49 -2.91 -8.26
N LEU A 287 5.09 -2.61 -9.41
CA LEU A 287 5.96 -1.45 -9.60
C LEU A 287 5.11 -0.32 -10.17
N VAL A 288 5.00 0.78 -9.43
CA VAL A 288 4.09 1.87 -9.78
C VAL A 288 4.90 3.13 -10.04
N SER A 289 4.80 3.67 -11.25
CA SER A 289 5.49 4.90 -11.62
C SER A 289 4.84 6.13 -10.94
N PRO A 290 5.57 7.25 -10.81
CA PRO A 290 5.03 8.48 -10.22
C PRO A 290 3.75 8.96 -10.90
N GLN A 291 3.68 8.85 -12.22
CA GLN A 291 2.55 9.32 -13.00
C GLN A 291 1.30 8.48 -12.71
N MET A 292 1.45 7.17 -12.44
CA MET A 292 0.32 6.32 -12.06
C MET A 292 -0.27 6.71 -10.70
N ILE A 293 0.52 7.30 -9.80
CA ILE A 293 0.06 7.81 -8.50
C ILE A 293 -0.25 9.32 -8.51
N GLY A 294 -0.36 9.94 -9.69
CA GLY A 294 -0.73 11.35 -9.84
C GLY A 294 0.40 12.33 -9.55
N LYS A 295 1.64 11.86 -9.44
CA LYS A 295 2.81 12.71 -9.27
C LYS A 295 3.42 13.01 -10.65
N SER A 296 3.74 14.27 -10.90
CA SER A 296 4.46 14.69 -12.10
C SER A 296 5.94 14.31 -12.08
N THR A 297 6.51 14.13 -10.89
CA THR A 297 7.91 13.75 -10.65
C THR A 297 8.03 12.74 -9.50
N GLY A 298 9.14 12.02 -9.45
CA GLY A 298 9.44 11.06 -8.38
C GLY A 298 10.11 9.80 -8.92
N ARG A 299 10.29 8.81 -8.04
CA ARG A 299 10.79 7.48 -8.39
C ARG A 299 9.64 6.48 -8.49
N THR A 300 9.87 5.37 -9.18
CA THR A 300 9.00 4.19 -9.10
C THR A 300 8.94 3.68 -7.67
N GLU A 301 7.75 3.39 -7.19
CA GLU A 301 7.48 2.92 -5.83
C GLU A 301 6.92 1.49 -5.85
N VAL A 302 7.24 0.71 -4.82
CA VAL A 302 6.72 -0.66 -4.65
C VAL A 302 5.35 -0.60 -3.95
N TYR A 303 4.36 -1.18 -4.61
CA TYR A 303 3.02 -1.43 -4.07
C TYR A 303 2.78 -2.93 -3.99
N VAL A 304 1.84 -3.32 -3.14
CA VAL A 304 1.34 -4.69 -3.07
C VAL A 304 -0.14 -4.67 -3.42
N LYS A 305 -0.50 -5.44 -4.44
CA LYS A 305 -1.88 -5.70 -4.79
C LYS A 305 -2.42 -6.82 -3.94
N MET A 306 -3.46 -6.55 -3.19
CA MET A 306 -4.29 -7.54 -2.54
C MET A 306 -5.45 -7.89 -3.48
N LYS A 307 -5.69 -9.17 -3.73
CA LYS A 307 -6.80 -9.66 -4.55
C LYS A 307 -7.66 -10.62 -3.75
N ASN A 308 -8.93 -10.29 -3.58
CA ASN A 308 -9.91 -11.20 -3.03
C ASN A 308 -10.28 -12.25 -4.10
N LEU A 309 -10.06 -13.53 -3.79
CA LEU A 309 -10.24 -14.62 -4.76
C LEU A 309 -11.72 -14.99 -4.94
N ASP A 310 -12.58 -14.70 -3.96
CA ASP A 310 -14.03 -14.90 -4.04
C ASP A 310 -14.70 -13.82 -4.89
N THR A 311 -14.48 -12.55 -4.53
CA THR A 311 -15.18 -11.41 -5.15
C THR A 311 -14.48 -10.87 -6.40
N ARG A 312 -13.20 -11.20 -6.59
CA ARG A 312 -12.30 -10.66 -7.63
C ARG A 312 -12.03 -9.15 -7.50
N GLN A 313 -12.30 -8.56 -6.34
CA GLN A 313 -11.90 -7.19 -6.03
C GLN A 313 -10.39 -7.11 -5.79
N GLU A 314 -9.77 -6.06 -6.29
CA GLU A 314 -8.33 -5.82 -6.20
C GLU A 314 -8.04 -4.49 -5.50
N TYR A 315 -7.13 -4.46 -4.53
CA TYR A 315 -6.76 -3.28 -3.77
C TYR A 315 -5.26 -3.06 -3.84
N GLU A 316 -4.84 -1.80 -3.97
CA GLU A 316 -3.43 -1.43 -4.09
C GLU A 316 -2.95 -0.83 -2.76
N TRP A 317 -1.96 -1.46 -2.13
CA TRP A 317 -1.39 -1.00 -0.86
C TRP A 317 0.00 -0.44 -1.06
N PRO A 318 0.28 0.78 -0.55
CA PRO A 318 1.66 1.24 -0.42
C PRO A 318 2.47 0.26 0.43
N LYS A 319 3.78 0.15 0.15
CA LYS A 319 4.73 -0.69 0.90
C LYS A 319 4.49 -0.67 2.42
N GLN A 320 4.38 0.51 3.03
CA GLN A 320 4.24 0.63 4.48
C GLN A 320 2.92 0.05 5.01
N LYS A 321 1.81 0.24 4.29
CA LYS A 321 0.51 -0.32 4.68
C LYS A 321 0.57 -1.85 4.66
N PHE A 322 1.19 -2.42 3.63
CA PHE A 322 1.41 -3.86 3.52
C PHE A 322 2.28 -4.39 4.67
N LEU A 323 3.44 -3.78 4.94
CA LEU A 323 4.34 -4.24 6.01
C LEU A 323 3.68 -4.19 7.40
N ASN A 324 2.90 -3.14 7.67
CA ASN A 324 2.15 -3.02 8.93
C ASN A 324 1.10 -4.14 9.03
N ARG A 325 0.36 -4.44 7.96
CA ARG A 325 -0.61 -5.55 7.95
C ARG A 325 0.07 -6.91 8.04
N LEU A 326 1.21 -7.09 7.37
CA LEU A 326 2.01 -8.32 7.43
C LEU A 326 2.45 -8.65 8.86
N TYR A 327 2.78 -7.64 9.67
CA TYR A 327 3.06 -7.85 11.09
C TYR A 327 1.86 -8.49 11.81
N VAL A 328 0.66 -7.94 11.61
CA VAL A 328 -0.59 -8.47 12.20
C VAL A 328 -0.93 -9.86 11.62
N MET A 329 -0.67 -10.11 10.33
CA MET A 329 -0.83 -11.44 9.72
C MET A 329 0.07 -12.48 10.40
N LYS A 330 1.32 -12.12 10.71
CA LYS A 330 2.27 -13.00 11.40
C LYS A 330 1.83 -13.28 12.84
N GLU A 331 1.35 -12.27 13.56
CA GLU A 331 0.81 -12.42 14.91
C GLU A 331 -0.44 -13.32 14.90
N MET A 332 -1.38 -13.10 13.98
CA MET A 332 -2.54 -13.96 13.75
C MET A 332 -2.13 -15.42 13.51
N TYR A 333 -1.11 -15.66 12.68
CA TYR A 333 -0.60 -17.00 12.42
C TYR A 333 0.09 -17.64 13.64
N GLN A 334 0.81 -16.86 14.45
CA GLN A 334 1.43 -17.35 15.69
C GLN A 334 0.38 -17.79 16.72
N ASN A 335 -0.70 -17.02 16.86
CA ASN A 335 -1.82 -17.38 17.73
C ASN A 335 -2.50 -18.66 17.24
N TYR A 336 -2.69 -18.80 15.92
CA TYR A 336 -3.20 -20.04 15.31
C TYR A 336 -2.31 -21.26 15.62
N GLU A 337 -0.99 -21.15 15.44
CA GLU A 337 -0.05 -22.24 15.78
C GLU A 337 -0.03 -22.57 17.28
N SER A 338 -0.33 -21.60 18.14
CA SER A 338 -0.37 -21.78 19.59
C SER A 338 -1.74 -22.24 20.11
N GLU A 339 -2.69 -22.53 19.22
CA GLU A 339 -4.10 -22.84 19.53
C GLU A 339 -4.79 -21.77 20.39
N GLU A 340 -4.33 -20.52 20.28
CA GLU A 340 -4.95 -19.34 20.89
C GLU A 340 -6.04 -18.75 19.99
N ASP A 341 -6.79 -17.76 20.48
CA ASP A 341 -7.79 -17.07 19.66
C ASP A 341 -7.09 -16.21 18.59
N TRP A 342 -7.31 -16.56 17.33
CA TRP A 342 -6.67 -15.94 16.17
C TRP A 342 -7.69 -15.39 15.17
N ASP A 343 -8.97 -15.79 15.27
CA ASP A 343 -10.00 -15.38 14.31
C ASP A 343 -10.54 -13.99 14.70
N LEU A 344 -9.91 -12.97 14.13
CA LEU A 344 -10.22 -11.57 14.42
C LEU A 344 -11.52 -11.13 13.75
N PRO A 345 -12.26 -10.19 14.35
CA PRO A 345 -13.43 -9.59 13.71
C PRO A 345 -13.03 -8.87 12.41
N PRO A 346 -13.98 -8.67 11.45
CA PRO A 346 -13.65 -8.14 10.13
C PRO A 346 -12.94 -6.79 10.12
N GLU A 347 -13.20 -5.91 11.10
CA GLU A 347 -12.54 -4.60 11.18
C GLU A 347 -11.05 -4.70 11.56
N MET A 348 -10.66 -5.78 12.21
CA MET A 348 -9.30 -6.04 12.69
C MET A 348 -8.55 -7.07 11.83
N ASP A 349 -9.23 -7.73 10.89
CA ASP A 349 -8.63 -8.74 10.02
C ASP A 349 -7.66 -8.09 9.01
N PRO A 350 -6.34 -8.40 9.06
CA PRO A 350 -5.37 -7.81 8.17
C PRO A 350 -5.51 -8.28 6.70
N PHE A 351 -6.28 -9.33 6.43
CA PHE A 351 -6.59 -9.83 5.09
C PHE A 351 -7.84 -9.18 4.49
N LEU A 352 -8.53 -8.27 5.20
CA LEU A 352 -9.72 -7.61 4.66
C LEU A 352 -9.44 -6.15 4.32
N GLU A 353 -10.10 -5.67 3.27
CA GLU A 353 -10.20 -4.25 2.94
C GLU A 353 -11.67 -3.90 2.88
N ASP A 354 -12.01 -2.68 3.27
CA ASP A 354 -13.37 -2.17 3.19
C ASP A 354 -13.86 -2.22 1.71
N PRO A 355 -14.97 -2.94 1.42
CA PRO A 355 -15.57 -3.00 0.08
C PRO A 355 -15.88 -1.64 -0.54
N ASP A 356 -16.12 -0.61 0.29
CA ASP A 356 -16.41 0.76 -0.13
C ASP A 356 -15.15 1.58 -0.44
N THR A 357 -13.95 1.02 -0.22
CA THR A 357 -12.69 1.69 -0.56
C THR A 357 -12.63 1.98 -2.06
N GLU A 358 -12.49 3.26 -2.41
CA GLU A 358 -12.24 3.68 -3.79
C GLU A 358 -10.90 3.14 -4.28
N VAL A 359 -10.87 2.65 -5.51
CA VAL A 359 -9.67 2.19 -6.18
C VAL A 359 -9.43 2.97 -7.46
N ARG A 360 -8.15 3.06 -7.81
CA ARG A 360 -7.73 3.70 -9.05
C ARG A 360 -8.04 2.78 -10.22
N ILE A 361 -8.82 3.28 -11.16
CA ILE A 361 -9.15 2.58 -12.41
C ILE A 361 -7.99 2.75 -13.40
N GLY A 362 -7.50 3.98 -13.52
CA GLY A 362 -6.34 4.32 -14.36
C GLY A 362 -6.00 5.81 -14.29
N THR A 363 -5.05 6.23 -15.10
CA THR A 363 -4.58 7.61 -15.19
C THR A 363 -4.46 8.08 -16.62
N VAL A 364 -4.52 9.40 -16.80
CA VAL A 364 -4.39 10.10 -18.08
C VAL A 364 -3.46 11.29 -17.90
N GLN A 365 -2.61 11.54 -18.90
CA GLN A 365 -1.71 12.69 -18.94
C GLN A 365 -2.22 13.70 -19.97
N VAL A 366 -2.46 14.93 -19.53
CA VAL A 366 -2.94 16.03 -20.38
C VAL A 366 -1.81 17.05 -20.51
N TYR A 367 -1.16 17.08 -21.67
CA TYR A 367 -0.03 17.99 -21.92
C TYR A 367 -0.50 19.44 -22.06
N LEU A 368 0.18 20.35 -21.36
CA LEU A 368 -0.22 21.75 -21.30
C LEU A 368 0.43 22.64 -22.36
N GLN A 369 1.31 22.09 -23.20
CA GLN A 369 2.07 22.85 -24.17
C GLN A 369 1.23 23.82 -25.03
N PRO A 370 0.02 23.46 -25.53
CA PRO A 370 -0.83 24.39 -26.28
C PRO A 370 -1.19 25.66 -25.50
N LEU A 371 -1.39 25.55 -24.18
CA LEU A 371 -1.72 26.66 -23.31
C LEU A 371 -0.56 27.67 -23.20
N SER A 372 0.69 27.23 -23.38
CA SER A 372 1.86 28.13 -23.42
C SER A 372 1.86 29.07 -24.65
N PHE A 373 1.01 28.80 -25.64
CA PHE A 373 0.73 29.65 -26.80
C PHE A 373 -0.67 30.26 -26.76
N MET A 374 -1.41 30.09 -25.65
CA MET A 374 -2.82 30.49 -25.50
C MET A 374 -3.75 29.83 -26.54
N VAL A 375 -3.52 28.55 -26.81
CA VAL A 375 -4.35 27.71 -27.70
C VAL A 375 -5.18 26.75 -26.84
N GLU A 376 -6.45 26.57 -27.19
CA GLU A 376 -7.30 25.55 -26.56
C GLU A 376 -6.88 24.13 -26.95
N LEU A 377 -7.05 23.21 -26.01
CA LEU A 377 -6.85 21.77 -26.22
C LEU A 377 -8.18 21.06 -26.00
N LYS A 378 -8.61 20.23 -26.96
CA LYS A 378 -9.80 19.38 -26.86
C LYS A 378 -9.40 17.99 -27.31
N GLU A 379 -9.36 17.04 -26.39
CA GLU A 379 -8.76 15.73 -26.63
C GLU A 379 -9.60 14.58 -26.06
N GLN A 380 -9.52 13.46 -26.77
CA GLN A 380 -10.03 12.18 -26.34
C GLN A 380 -8.84 11.27 -26.02
N LEU A 381 -8.64 10.96 -24.74
CA LEU A 381 -7.42 10.32 -24.25
C LEU A 381 -7.70 8.95 -23.62
N GLU A 382 -6.82 8.00 -23.86
CA GLU A 382 -6.88 6.65 -23.30
C GLU A 382 -6.60 6.65 -21.79
N ILE A 383 -7.46 6.00 -21.01
CA ILE A 383 -7.27 5.75 -19.60
C ILE A 383 -6.42 4.49 -19.45
N ILE A 384 -5.22 4.66 -18.92
CA ILE A 384 -4.23 3.59 -18.80
C ILE A 384 -4.19 3.09 -17.36
N ASN A 385 -4.27 1.77 -17.16
CA ASN A 385 -4.11 1.16 -15.84
C ASN A 385 -2.63 0.89 -15.52
N TYR A 386 -2.34 0.39 -14.30
CA TYR A 386 -0.96 0.10 -13.86
C TYR A 386 -0.21 -0.94 -14.69
N LYS A 387 -0.92 -1.73 -15.51
CA LYS A 387 -0.31 -2.71 -16.44
C LYS A 387 -0.03 -2.14 -17.81
N GLY A 388 -0.28 -0.84 -18.02
CA GLY A 388 -0.18 -0.20 -19.34
C GLY A 388 -1.35 -0.57 -20.27
N ALA A 389 -2.41 -1.20 -19.77
CA ALA A 389 -3.55 -1.57 -20.58
C ALA A 389 -4.63 -0.48 -20.54
N GLU A 390 -5.23 -0.23 -21.70
CA GLU A 390 -6.37 0.66 -21.86
C GLU A 390 -7.60 0.09 -21.12
N VAL A 391 -8.25 0.92 -20.32
CA VAL A 391 -9.46 0.58 -19.55
C VAL A 391 -10.62 1.54 -19.80
N GLY A 392 -10.55 2.32 -20.87
CA GLY A 392 -11.56 3.30 -21.24
C GLY A 392 -10.91 4.56 -21.77
N ILE A 393 -11.74 5.57 -22.01
CA ILE A 393 -11.35 6.81 -22.66
C ILE A 393 -11.94 7.98 -21.87
N ILE A 394 -11.23 9.11 -21.78
CA ILE A 394 -11.71 10.35 -21.16
C ILE A 394 -11.75 11.47 -22.20
N ASN A 395 -12.78 12.32 -22.11
CA ASN A 395 -12.91 13.53 -22.91
C ASN A 395 -12.55 14.74 -22.04
N VAL A 396 -11.46 15.43 -22.38
CA VAL A 396 -10.89 16.53 -21.60
C VAL A 396 -10.60 17.74 -22.49
N GLU A 397 -10.83 18.93 -21.92
CA GLU A 397 -10.53 20.19 -22.58
C GLU A 397 -9.74 21.11 -21.64
N VAL A 398 -8.81 21.87 -22.21
CA VAL A 398 -8.05 22.91 -21.52
C VAL A 398 -8.14 24.18 -22.35
N CYS A 399 -8.94 25.15 -21.89
CA CYS A 399 -9.27 26.35 -22.64
C CYS A 399 -8.69 27.59 -21.95
N PRO A 400 -7.88 28.42 -22.62
CA PRO A 400 -7.49 29.72 -22.08
C PRO A 400 -8.69 30.66 -21.97
N CYS A 401 -8.75 31.46 -20.91
CA CYS A 401 -9.87 32.35 -20.63
C CYS A 401 -9.42 33.69 -20.05
N SER A 402 -10.35 34.65 -19.98
CA SER A 402 -10.17 35.88 -19.21
C SER A 402 -10.33 35.64 -17.71
N ASP A 403 -10.06 36.67 -16.92
CA ASP A 403 -10.13 36.68 -15.46
C ASP A 403 -11.56 36.47 -14.91
N ASP A 404 -12.58 36.80 -15.70
CA ASP A 404 -14.00 36.51 -15.44
C ASP A 404 -14.43 35.11 -15.91
N GLY A 405 -13.52 34.32 -16.47
CA GLY A 405 -13.79 32.95 -16.93
C GLY A 405 -14.42 32.85 -18.32
N LYS A 406 -14.47 33.93 -19.10
CA LYS A 406 -14.93 33.86 -20.49
C LYS A 406 -13.85 33.25 -21.39
N GLU A 407 -14.19 32.18 -22.08
CA GLU A 407 -13.29 31.50 -23.03
C GLU A 407 -12.95 32.41 -24.21
N TYR A 408 -11.68 32.38 -24.61
CA TYR A 408 -11.24 33.11 -25.80
C TYR A 408 -11.69 32.38 -27.05
N THR A 409 -12.33 33.13 -27.94
CA THR A 409 -12.64 32.71 -29.30
C THR A 409 -11.51 33.11 -30.24
N GLU A 410 -11.55 32.64 -31.49
CA GLU A 410 -10.61 33.06 -32.53
C GLU A 410 -10.55 34.58 -32.75
N GLN A 411 -11.58 35.29 -32.30
CA GLN A 411 -11.77 36.71 -32.50
C GLN A 411 -11.05 37.56 -31.43
N ASP A 412 -10.69 36.95 -30.30
CA ASP A 412 -10.07 37.64 -29.15
C ASP A 412 -8.54 37.77 -29.31
N ASP A 413 -7.95 37.10 -30.32
CA ASP A 413 -6.53 37.10 -30.73
C ASP A 413 -5.50 37.06 -29.58
N GLN A 414 -5.76 36.20 -28.60
CA GLN A 414 -4.87 36.01 -27.44
C GLN A 414 -3.66 35.12 -27.71
N PHE A 415 -3.53 34.58 -28.93
CA PHE A 415 -2.41 33.70 -29.30
C PHE A 415 -1.06 34.40 -29.14
N VAL A 416 -0.07 33.64 -28.70
CA VAL A 416 1.30 34.12 -28.47
C VAL A 416 2.25 33.33 -29.36
N GLU A 417 3.12 34.00 -30.13
CA GLU A 417 4.07 33.34 -31.03
C GLU A 417 5.26 32.72 -30.28
N SER A 418 5.68 33.36 -29.18
CA SER A 418 6.74 32.85 -28.31
C SER A 418 6.25 32.74 -26.86
N PRO A 419 6.26 31.55 -26.24
CA PRO A 419 5.78 31.36 -24.87
C PRO A 419 6.45 32.29 -23.83
N ASN A 420 7.67 32.77 -24.13
CA ASN A 420 8.38 33.73 -23.28
C ASN A 420 7.64 35.07 -23.08
N GLU A 421 6.73 35.44 -23.99
CA GLU A 421 5.92 36.66 -23.85
C GLU A 421 4.90 36.56 -22.72
N LEU A 422 4.58 35.35 -22.25
CA LEU A 422 3.68 35.15 -21.11
C LEU A 422 4.33 35.54 -19.77
N ILE A 423 5.67 35.60 -19.68
CA ILE A 423 6.36 35.93 -18.44
C ILE A 423 5.95 37.34 -17.97
N GLY A 424 5.42 37.43 -16.74
CA GLY A 424 4.91 38.67 -16.17
C GLY A 424 3.47 39.02 -16.55
N ARG A 425 2.82 38.27 -17.45
CA ARG A 425 1.38 38.39 -17.75
C ARG A 425 0.56 37.53 -16.78
N ASN A 426 -0.72 37.86 -16.65
CA ASN A 426 -1.69 37.01 -15.99
C ASN A 426 -2.24 36.01 -17.01
N VAL A 427 -2.31 34.73 -16.64
CA VAL A 427 -2.89 33.68 -17.48
C VAL A 427 -3.95 32.95 -16.68
N HIS A 428 -5.13 32.83 -17.27
CA HIS A 428 -6.26 32.09 -16.73
C HIS A 428 -6.68 31.03 -17.75
N PHE A 429 -7.12 29.88 -17.26
CA PHE A 429 -7.59 28.79 -18.10
C PHE A 429 -8.57 27.89 -17.35
N ILE A 430 -9.43 27.22 -18.10
CA ILE A 430 -10.43 26.29 -17.60
C ILE A 430 -9.98 24.88 -17.96
N VAL A 431 -9.97 23.98 -16.98
CA VAL A 431 -9.88 22.54 -17.22
C VAL A 431 -11.30 21.99 -17.15
N ARG A 432 -11.74 21.35 -18.24
CA ARG A 432 -13.05 20.73 -18.36
C ARG A 432 -12.89 19.22 -18.55
N ILE A 433 -13.65 18.46 -17.76
CA ILE A 433 -13.74 17.00 -17.87
C ILE A 433 -15.19 16.68 -18.21
N ASN A 434 -15.44 16.35 -19.48
CA ASN A 434 -16.78 16.10 -19.98
C ASN A 434 -17.33 14.77 -19.44
N GLY A 435 -16.53 13.71 -19.55
CA GLY A 435 -16.93 12.36 -19.15
C GLY A 435 -15.90 11.31 -19.52
N CYS A 436 -16.11 10.08 -19.05
CA CYS A 436 -15.39 8.89 -19.51
C CYS A 436 -16.29 7.99 -20.35
N ARG A 437 -15.69 7.14 -21.18
CA ARG A 437 -16.36 6.11 -22.00
C ARG A 437 -15.67 4.77 -21.85
N GLY A 438 -16.44 3.68 -21.93
CA GLY A 438 -15.91 2.32 -21.94
C GLY A 438 -15.33 1.83 -20.61
N ILE A 439 -15.68 2.45 -19.48
CA ILE A 439 -15.21 2.02 -18.16
C ILE A 439 -15.75 0.60 -17.85
N PRO A 440 -14.90 -0.35 -17.39
CA PRO A 440 -15.32 -1.71 -17.09
C PRO A 440 -16.49 -1.75 -16.11
N SER A 441 -17.51 -2.54 -16.42
CA SER A 441 -18.76 -2.67 -15.63
C SER A 441 -18.57 -3.21 -14.20
N ARG A 442 -17.34 -3.64 -13.86
CA ARG A 442 -16.97 -3.99 -12.48
C ARG A 442 -16.77 -2.77 -11.58
N PHE A 443 -16.73 -1.57 -12.12
CA PHE A 443 -16.60 -0.33 -11.37
C PHE A 443 -17.94 0.41 -11.28
N THR A 444 -18.10 1.20 -10.22
CA THR A 444 -19.22 2.13 -9.98
C THR A 444 -18.69 3.33 -9.20
N ASP A 445 -19.54 4.33 -8.99
CA ASP A 445 -19.21 5.54 -8.24
C ASP A 445 -17.91 6.16 -8.77
N VAL A 446 -17.87 6.36 -10.08
CA VAL A 446 -16.67 6.83 -10.79
C VAL A 446 -16.53 8.33 -10.60
N ASN A 447 -15.33 8.79 -10.27
CA ASN A 447 -14.96 10.21 -10.24
C ASN A 447 -13.53 10.40 -10.77
N CYS A 448 -13.18 11.64 -11.09
CA CYS A 448 -11.82 12.02 -11.49
C CYS A 448 -11.18 12.93 -10.44
N LYS A 449 -9.89 12.72 -10.19
CA LYS A 449 -9.06 13.52 -9.27
C LYS A 449 -7.84 14.05 -10.02
N TYR A 450 -7.57 15.33 -9.94
CA TYR A 450 -6.42 15.95 -10.59
C TYR A 450 -5.93 17.18 -9.83
N ARG A 451 -4.69 17.58 -10.12
CA ARG A 451 -4.04 18.72 -9.47
C ARG A 451 -3.26 19.53 -10.48
N VAL A 452 -3.39 20.86 -10.40
CA VAL A 452 -2.58 21.79 -11.20
C VAL A 452 -1.38 22.25 -10.38
N TYR A 453 -0.30 22.64 -11.05
CA TYR A 453 0.90 23.17 -10.40
C TYR A 453 0.57 24.27 -9.37
N LEU A 454 1.16 24.14 -8.17
CA LEU A 454 0.95 24.97 -6.96
C LEU A 454 -0.36 24.75 -6.18
N ASP A 455 -1.27 23.89 -6.64
CA ASP A 455 -2.42 23.52 -5.82
C ASP A 455 -1.99 22.66 -4.61
N GLU A 456 -2.59 22.93 -3.45
CA GLU A 456 -2.34 22.16 -2.22
C GLU A 456 -3.20 20.90 -2.14
N SER A 457 -4.39 20.92 -2.76
CA SER A 457 -5.39 19.85 -2.70
C SER A 457 -5.85 19.39 -4.08
N ASP A 458 -6.36 18.17 -4.15
CA ASP A 458 -6.91 17.62 -5.39
C ASP A 458 -8.26 18.26 -5.72
N THR A 459 -8.45 18.58 -7.00
CA THR A 459 -9.77 18.85 -7.55
C THR A 459 -10.44 17.53 -7.88
N VAL A 460 -11.67 17.34 -7.39
CA VAL A 460 -12.46 16.13 -7.57
C VAL A 460 -13.74 16.48 -8.33
N THR A 461 -14.10 15.67 -9.32
CA THR A 461 -15.37 15.80 -10.04
C THR A 461 -16.54 15.29 -9.22
N GLU A 462 -17.76 15.49 -9.71
CA GLU A 462 -18.90 14.74 -9.20
C GLU A 462 -18.72 13.23 -9.41
N THR A 463 -19.33 12.45 -8.52
CA THR A 463 -19.31 11.00 -8.55
C THR A 463 -20.52 10.49 -9.33
N VAL A 464 -20.29 9.65 -10.34
CA VAL A 464 -21.33 9.10 -11.19
C VAL A 464 -21.38 7.59 -11.06
N SER A 465 -22.54 7.06 -10.72
CA SER A 465 -22.75 5.64 -10.40
C SER A 465 -23.38 4.87 -11.56
N ASP A 466 -23.20 3.54 -11.54
CA ASP A 466 -23.97 2.58 -12.36
C ASP A 466 -23.94 2.78 -13.89
N THR A 467 -22.86 3.35 -14.43
CA THR A 467 -22.64 3.49 -15.87
C THR A 467 -21.20 3.20 -16.27
N SER A 468 -21.02 2.65 -17.48
CA SER A 468 -19.70 2.53 -18.13
C SER A 468 -19.28 3.83 -18.83
N ASN A 469 -20.18 4.79 -18.94
CA ASN A 469 -19.99 6.05 -19.65
C ASN A 469 -20.38 7.23 -18.73
N PRO A 470 -19.63 7.51 -17.66
CA PRO A 470 -19.98 8.59 -16.74
C PRO A 470 -19.79 9.96 -17.40
N ASP A 471 -20.80 10.82 -17.28
CA ASP A 471 -20.75 12.23 -17.71
C ASP A 471 -20.64 13.12 -16.48
N PHE A 472 -19.55 13.89 -16.39
CA PHE A 472 -19.25 14.73 -15.23
C PHE A 472 -19.64 16.18 -15.47
N HIS A 473 -19.53 16.66 -16.72
CA HIS A 473 -19.68 18.08 -17.08
C HIS A 473 -18.90 19.03 -16.14
N HIS A 474 -17.74 18.57 -15.66
CA HIS A 474 -16.96 19.27 -14.66
C HIS A 474 -16.12 20.36 -15.31
N GLN A 475 -16.05 21.53 -14.69
CA GLN A 475 -15.15 22.59 -15.10
C GLN A 475 -14.59 23.35 -13.90
N LYS A 476 -13.31 23.72 -13.96
CA LYS A 476 -12.67 24.58 -12.95
C LYS A 476 -11.67 25.52 -13.60
N MET A 477 -11.73 26.79 -13.20
CA MET A 477 -10.80 27.82 -13.62
C MET A 477 -9.56 27.85 -12.73
N PHE A 478 -8.39 27.97 -13.34
CA PHE A 478 -7.09 28.12 -12.72
C PHE A 478 -6.44 29.42 -13.17
N SER A 479 -5.59 29.99 -12.33
CA SER A 479 -5.04 31.34 -12.54
C SER A 479 -3.59 31.41 -12.09
N PHE A 480 -2.73 31.96 -12.94
CA PHE A 480 -1.34 32.30 -12.61
C PHE A 480 -1.13 33.80 -12.76
N THR A 481 -1.00 34.49 -11.62
CA THR A 481 -0.93 35.95 -11.55
C THR A 481 0.25 36.41 -10.70
N PRO A 482 1.41 36.79 -11.29
CA PRO A 482 1.79 36.68 -12.70
C PRO A 482 2.44 35.33 -13.05
N VAL A 483 2.54 35.00 -14.34
CA VAL A 483 3.31 33.86 -14.84
C VAL A 483 4.81 34.08 -14.60
N THR A 484 5.42 33.17 -13.86
CA THR A 484 6.88 33.12 -13.63
C THR A 484 7.57 32.21 -14.65
N ARG A 485 8.92 32.22 -14.69
CA ARG A 485 9.67 31.26 -15.52
C ARG A 485 9.38 29.80 -15.20
N GLN A 486 9.12 29.48 -13.93
CA GLN A 486 8.78 28.14 -13.49
C GLN A 486 7.39 27.73 -13.96
N VAL A 487 6.41 28.63 -13.83
CA VAL A 487 5.05 28.40 -14.36
C VAL A 487 5.10 28.25 -15.88
N LEU A 488 5.88 29.07 -16.58
CA LEU A 488 6.04 28.92 -18.03
C LEU A 488 6.64 27.56 -18.41
N SER A 489 7.67 27.09 -17.70
CA SER A 489 8.24 25.76 -17.94
C SER A 489 7.22 24.65 -17.66
N TYR A 490 6.39 24.79 -16.62
CA TYR A 490 5.28 23.87 -16.36
C TYR A 490 4.24 23.88 -17.49
N LEU A 491 3.83 25.04 -17.99
CA LEU A 491 2.89 25.13 -19.11
C LEU A 491 3.49 24.56 -20.40
N LYS A 492 4.80 24.73 -20.63
CA LYS A 492 5.46 24.32 -21.87
C LYS A 492 5.78 22.82 -21.90
N ASP A 493 6.36 22.31 -20.82
CA ASP A 493 6.95 20.96 -20.78
C ASP A 493 6.17 20.01 -19.84
N GLY A 494 5.21 20.54 -19.09
CA GLY A 494 4.44 19.79 -18.10
C GLY A 494 3.10 19.28 -18.60
N PHE A 495 2.44 18.54 -17.72
CA PHE A 495 1.14 17.91 -17.93
C PHE A 495 0.34 17.88 -16.63
N ILE A 496 -0.98 17.80 -16.75
CA ILE A 496 -1.89 17.46 -15.64
C ILE A 496 -2.08 15.95 -15.65
N VAL A 497 -1.96 15.32 -14.48
CA VAL A 497 -2.35 13.91 -14.32
C VAL A 497 -3.78 13.86 -13.79
N ILE A 498 -4.68 13.31 -14.61
CA ILE A 498 -6.05 13.00 -14.20
C ILE A 498 -6.10 11.54 -13.79
N GLN A 499 -6.50 11.29 -12.55
CA GLN A 499 -6.72 9.95 -12.02
C GLN A 499 -8.20 9.63 -12.06
N VAL A 500 -8.58 8.49 -12.63
CA VAL A 500 -9.95 7.99 -12.61
C VAL A 500 -10.08 6.99 -11.48
N TRP A 501 -11.00 7.25 -10.56
CA TRP A 501 -11.26 6.44 -9.37
C TRP A 501 -12.68 5.89 -9.40
N GLY A 502 -12.92 4.80 -8.68
CA GLY A 502 -14.26 4.30 -8.43
C GLY A 502 -14.28 3.14 -7.44
N LYS A 503 -15.47 2.71 -7.05
CA LYS A 503 -15.69 1.53 -6.21
C LYS A 503 -15.85 0.27 -7.05
N GLN A 504 -15.51 -0.89 -6.46
CA GLN A 504 -15.58 -2.17 -7.16
C GLN A 504 -16.83 -2.96 -6.77
N LYS A 505 -17.56 -3.44 -7.78
CA LYS A 505 -18.66 -4.37 -7.61
C LYS A 505 -18.14 -5.80 -7.44
N PRO A 506 -18.60 -6.56 -6.43
CA PRO A 506 -18.22 -7.96 -6.26
C PRO A 506 -18.78 -8.79 -7.41
N ARG A 507 -17.95 -9.69 -7.96
CA ARG A 507 -18.34 -10.52 -9.10
C ARG A 507 -19.15 -11.74 -8.65
N LYS A 508 -20.48 -11.65 -8.72
CA LYS A 508 -21.42 -12.75 -8.33
C LYS A 508 -21.08 -14.11 -8.93
N SER A 509 -20.71 -14.16 -10.21
CA SER A 509 -20.31 -15.40 -10.88
C SER A 509 -19.03 -16.02 -10.31
N ALA A 510 -18.11 -15.19 -9.81
CA ALA A 510 -16.88 -15.67 -9.19
C ALA A 510 -17.15 -16.27 -7.80
N MET A 511 -17.99 -15.59 -7.00
CA MET A 511 -18.42 -16.11 -5.69
C MET A 511 -19.11 -17.48 -5.81
N ALA A 512 -19.95 -17.67 -6.83
CA ALA A 512 -20.57 -18.98 -7.09
C ALA A 512 -19.54 -20.07 -7.43
N LYS A 513 -18.50 -19.75 -8.21
CA LYS A 513 -17.40 -20.67 -8.56
C LYS A 513 -16.43 -20.94 -7.41
N ALA A 514 -16.33 -20.02 -6.47
CA ALA A 514 -15.44 -20.12 -5.31
C ALA A 514 -16.03 -20.98 -4.17
N LYS A 515 -17.33 -21.24 -4.19
CA LYS A 515 -18.02 -22.00 -3.15
C LYS A 515 -17.45 -23.41 -3.02
N GLY A 516 -17.04 -23.78 -1.80
CA GLY A 516 -16.49 -25.10 -1.48
C GLY A 516 -15.04 -25.33 -1.91
N ARG A 517 -14.35 -24.31 -2.42
CA ARG A 517 -12.93 -24.37 -2.78
C ARG A 517 -12.08 -23.75 -1.68
N SER A 518 -10.89 -24.32 -1.48
CA SER A 518 -9.89 -23.77 -0.57
C SER A 518 -9.02 -22.73 -1.26
N THR A 519 -8.40 -21.88 -0.46
CA THR A 519 -7.47 -20.82 -0.89
C THR A 519 -6.33 -21.40 -1.73
N LYS A 520 -5.78 -22.55 -1.32
CA LYS A 520 -4.78 -23.31 -2.10
C LYS A 520 -5.23 -23.61 -3.54
N GLN A 521 -6.44 -24.17 -3.70
CA GLN A 521 -6.98 -24.50 -5.01
C GLN A 521 -7.26 -23.26 -5.87
N MET A 522 -7.66 -22.16 -5.23
CA MET A 522 -7.98 -20.90 -5.92
C MET A 522 -6.70 -20.19 -6.37
N ILE A 523 -5.65 -20.15 -5.53
CA ILE A 523 -4.34 -19.58 -5.87
C ILE A 523 -3.71 -20.37 -7.03
N GLN A 524 -3.76 -21.71 -6.98
CA GLN A 524 -3.21 -22.55 -8.05
C GLN A 524 -3.90 -22.30 -9.41
N GLU A 525 -5.22 -22.18 -9.42
CA GLU A 525 -5.96 -21.83 -10.65
C GLU A 525 -5.64 -20.41 -11.12
N ASP A 526 -5.50 -19.44 -10.20
CA ASP A 526 -5.17 -18.06 -10.56
C ASP A 526 -3.78 -17.95 -11.20
N LEU A 527 -2.79 -18.70 -10.68
CA LEU A 527 -1.45 -18.85 -11.27
C LEU A 527 -1.50 -19.52 -12.65
N LEU A 528 -2.29 -20.59 -12.81
CA LEU A 528 -2.49 -21.26 -14.11
C LEU A 528 -3.14 -20.33 -15.14
N ASN A 529 -4.11 -19.53 -14.72
CA ASN A 529 -4.76 -18.54 -15.57
C ASN A 529 -3.80 -17.40 -15.94
N GLN A 530 -2.94 -16.96 -15.03
CA GLN A 530 -1.90 -15.96 -15.32
C GLN A 530 -0.87 -16.48 -16.31
N THR A 531 -0.33 -17.68 -16.08
CA THR A 531 0.63 -18.33 -16.99
C THR A 531 0.02 -18.58 -18.36
N SER A 532 -1.24 -19.03 -18.45
CA SER A 532 -1.94 -19.19 -19.72
C SER A 532 -2.13 -17.86 -20.47
N ARG A 533 -2.37 -16.76 -19.76
CA ARG A 533 -2.44 -15.41 -20.36
C ARG A 533 -1.08 -14.92 -20.87
N LEU A 534 0.01 -15.28 -20.18
CA LEU A 534 1.37 -14.99 -20.63
C LEU A 534 1.75 -15.84 -21.85
N MET A 535 1.35 -17.12 -21.87
CA MET A 535 1.64 -18.09 -22.94
C MET A 535 0.80 -17.88 -24.21
N ASN A 536 -0.44 -17.39 -24.07
CA ASN A 536 -1.30 -17.04 -25.22
C ASN A 536 -0.86 -15.76 -25.94
N GLY A 537 0.29 -15.20 -25.56
CA GLY A 537 0.79 -13.94 -26.04
C GLY A 537 -0.06 -12.79 -25.51
N PHE A 538 0.61 -11.70 -25.18
CA PHE A 538 -0.05 -10.41 -25.21
C PHE A 538 -0.55 -10.17 -26.64
N ARG A 539 -1.79 -10.54 -26.97
CA ARG A 539 -2.52 -9.91 -28.07
C ARG A 539 -2.89 -8.50 -27.60
N ILE A 540 -1.89 -7.63 -27.58
CA ILE A 540 -2.05 -6.18 -27.53
C ILE A 540 -2.20 -5.75 -28.98
N ASN A 541 -3.22 -4.94 -29.27
CA ASN A 541 -3.40 -4.28 -30.56
C ASN A 541 -2.27 -3.27 -30.84
N GLY A 542 -1.05 -3.77 -31.07
CA GLY A 542 -0.05 -3.20 -31.96
C GLY A 542 0.28 -1.71 -31.84
N ARG A 543 0.14 -1.07 -30.67
CA ARG A 543 0.53 0.33 -30.51
C ARG A 543 1.28 0.54 -29.20
N ASN A 544 2.57 0.85 -29.34
CA ASN A 544 3.24 1.74 -28.40
C ASN A 544 2.47 3.08 -28.43
N VAL A 545 2.10 3.59 -27.26
CA VAL A 545 1.75 5.01 -27.14
C VAL A 545 3.05 5.77 -27.37
N ASP A 546 3.23 6.22 -28.61
CA ASP A 546 4.39 6.99 -29.03
C ASP A 546 4.23 8.43 -28.50
N PRO A 547 5.14 8.93 -27.63
CA PRO A 547 5.17 10.34 -27.25
C PRO A 547 5.16 11.28 -28.46
N ASN A 548 5.63 10.79 -29.62
CA ASN A 548 5.63 11.56 -30.85
C ASN A 548 4.22 11.82 -31.40
N LYS A 549 3.18 11.01 -31.11
CA LYS A 549 1.84 11.29 -31.63
C LYS A 549 1.24 12.56 -31.04
N GLN A 550 1.33 12.72 -29.72
CA GLN A 550 0.88 13.96 -29.07
C GLN A 550 1.80 15.13 -29.38
N SER A 551 3.12 14.91 -29.46
CA SER A 551 4.05 15.95 -29.92
C SER A 551 3.72 16.40 -31.35
N MET A 552 3.39 15.47 -32.26
CA MET A 552 3.01 15.76 -33.64
C MET A 552 1.66 16.47 -33.73
N ILE A 553 0.67 16.09 -32.92
CA ILE A 553 -0.63 16.78 -32.88
C ILE A 553 -0.46 18.20 -32.34
N VAL A 554 0.29 18.38 -31.26
CA VAL A 554 0.62 19.71 -30.72
C VAL A 554 1.38 20.53 -31.76
N GLU A 555 2.38 19.96 -32.43
CA GLU A 555 3.13 20.62 -33.49
C GLU A 555 2.23 20.98 -34.68
N LEU A 556 1.32 20.11 -35.09
CA LEU A 556 0.34 20.35 -36.15
C LEU A 556 -0.64 21.47 -35.77
N LEU A 557 -1.15 21.49 -34.54
CA LEU A 557 -2.03 22.55 -34.03
C LEU A 557 -1.31 23.91 -34.04
N LEU A 558 -0.07 23.94 -33.56
CA LEU A 558 0.76 25.15 -33.56
C LEU A 558 1.08 25.62 -34.98
N MET A 559 1.45 24.70 -35.89
CA MET A 559 1.72 25.01 -37.30
C MET A 559 0.47 25.54 -37.99
N LYS A 560 -0.70 24.91 -37.81
CA LYS A 560 -1.98 25.41 -38.35
C LYS A 560 -2.29 26.81 -37.86
N LYS A 561 -2.11 27.09 -36.56
CA LYS A 561 -2.37 28.43 -35.99
C LYS A 561 -1.37 29.48 -36.48
N GLN A 562 -0.09 29.11 -36.61
CA GLN A 562 0.94 29.98 -37.20
C GLN A 562 0.64 30.28 -38.67
N GLN A 563 0.24 29.26 -39.45
CA GLN A 563 -0.13 29.41 -40.85
C GLN A 563 -1.34 30.34 -41.02
N GLN A 564 -2.39 30.17 -40.20
CA GLN A 564 -3.55 31.08 -40.17
C GLN A 564 -3.11 32.52 -39.88
N ARG A 565 -2.20 32.73 -38.92
CA ARG A 565 -1.67 34.08 -38.64
C ARG A 565 -0.85 34.66 -39.79
N HIS A 566 -0.01 33.86 -40.44
CA HIS A 566 0.72 34.31 -41.63
C HIS A 566 -0.22 34.66 -42.78
N GLN A 567 -1.27 33.87 -42.98
CA GLN A 567 -2.31 34.14 -43.96
C GLN A 567 -3.06 35.44 -43.64
N GLN A 568 -3.48 35.64 -42.39
CA GLN A 568 -4.13 36.88 -41.95
C GLN A 568 -3.22 38.11 -42.12
N ARG A 569 -1.92 37.97 -41.85
CA ARG A 569 -0.92 39.04 -42.10
C ARG A 569 -0.82 39.37 -43.59
N LEU A 570 -0.80 38.36 -44.46
CA LEU A 570 -0.79 38.54 -45.91
C LEU A 570 -2.06 39.22 -46.40
N GLU A 571 -3.23 38.81 -45.90
CA GLU A 571 -4.51 39.45 -46.20
C GLU A 571 -4.54 40.91 -45.74
N ASN A 572 -4.02 41.20 -44.54
CA ASN A 572 -3.91 42.57 -44.05
C ASN A 572 -3.02 43.43 -44.97
N ILE A 573 -1.90 42.89 -45.45
CA ILE A 573 -1.05 43.57 -46.43
C ILE A 573 -1.78 43.73 -47.77
N GLY A 574 -2.54 42.74 -48.22
CA GLY A 574 -3.39 42.84 -49.41
C GLY A 574 -4.39 43.99 -49.29
N HIS A 575 -5.11 44.06 -48.17
CA HIS A 575 -6.03 45.15 -47.86
C HIS A 575 -5.34 46.52 -47.78
N LEU A 576 -4.12 46.57 -47.25
CA LEU A 576 -3.31 47.79 -47.23
C LEU A 576 -3.02 48.29 -48.66
N VAL A 577 -2.63 47.38 -49.55
CA VAL A 577 -2.35 47.68 -50.97
C VAL A 577 -3.62 48.17 -51.66
N ASP A 578 -4.75 47.49 -51.48
CA ASP A 578 -6.04 47.89 -52.05
C ASP A 578 -6.48 49.29 -51.61
N ILE A 579 -6.30 49.63 -50.33
CA ILE A 579 -6.61 50.97 -49.81
C ILE A 579 -5.68 52.01 -50.41
N ALA A 580 -4.37 51.71 -50.49
CA ALA A 580 -3.38 52.61 -51.06
C ALA A 580 -3.64 52.87 -52.56
N GLU A 581 -4.02 51.85 -53.32
CA GLU A 581 -4.40 51.97 -54.74
C GLU A 581 -5.66 52.83 -54.92
N LYS A 582 -6.71 52.57 -54.13
CA LYS A 582 -7.96 53.36 -54.15
C LYS A 582 -7.74 54.84 -53.81
N GLN A 583 -6.81 55.12 -52.90
CA GLN A 583 -6.43 56.48 -52.51
C GLN A 583 -5.33 57.09 -53.39
N LYS A 584 -4.86 56.37 -54.42
CA LYS A 584 -3.77 56.79 -55.32
C LYS A 584 -2.49 57.21 -54.59
N MET A 585 -2.16 56.52 -53.51
CA MET A 585 -0.95 56.75 -52.74
C MET A 585 0.27 56.23 -53.52
N ARG A 586 1.35 57.01 -53.56
CA ARG A 586 2.62 56.58 -54.18
C ARG A 586 3.57 55.91 -53.20
N ASP A 587 3.53 56.31 -51.94
CA ASP A 587 4.40 55.82 -50.88
C ASP A 587 3.54 55.46 -49.65
N ILE A 588 3.86 54.32 -49.01
CA ILE A 588 3.26 53.90 -47.75
C ILE A 588 4.30 54.06 -46.63
N PRO A 589 4.01 54.76 -45.53
CA PRO A 589 4.96 54.92 -44.44
C PRO A 589 5.42 53.57 -43.87
N LEU A 590 6.73 53.33 -43.86
CA LEU A 590 7.32 52.11 -43.30
C LEU A 590 6.87 51.78 -41.86
N PRO A 591 6.70 52.76 -40.94
CA PRO A 591 6.16 52.47 -39.61
C PRO A 591 4.76 51.86 -39.63
N MET A 592 3.90 52.23 -40.60
CA MET A 592 2.57 51.65 -40.73
C MET A 592 2.61 50.23 -41.26
N VAL A 593 3.49 49.95 -42.23
CA VAL A 593 3.72 48.58 -42.72
C VAL A 593 4.21 47.69 -41.57
N LYS A 594 5.11 48.21 -40.72
CA LYS A 594 5.55 47.51 -39.50
C LYS A 594 4.41 47.32 -38.50
N GLU A 595 3.63 48.36 -38.19
CA GLU A 595 2.46 48.26 -37.30
C GLU A 595 1.44 47.22 -37.80
N LEU A 596 1.25 47.11 -39.11
CA LEU A 596 0.33 46.15 -39.72
C LEU A 596 0.87 44.71 -39.75
N LEU A 597 2.16 44.55 -40.04
CA LEU A 597 2.86 43.25 -40.01
C LEU A 597 2.85 42.64 -38.61
N PHE A 598 2.97 43.50 -37.58
CA PHE A 598 2.92 43.11 -36.19
C PHE A 598 1.53 43.31 -35.56
N ALA A 599 0.49 43.61 -36.36
CA ALA A 599 -0.87 43.71 -35.87
C ALA A 599 -1.36 42.34 -35.42
N ASN A 600 -1.70 42.27 -34.15
CA ASN A 600 -2.16 41.10 -33.40
C ASN A 600 -3.63 41.27 -33.05
N SER A 601 -4.42 41.78 -34.00
CA SER A 601 -5.87 41.58 -34.13
C SER A 601 -6.39 42.27 -35.39
N ASN A 602 -7.54 41.82 -35.89
CA ASN A 602 -8.22 42.52 -36.98
C ASN A 602 -8.60 43.95 -36.59
N ASP A 603 -8.98 44.22 -35.32
CA ASP A 603 -9.28 45.57 -34.84
C ASP A 603 -8.03 46.48 -34.79
N ALA A 604 -6.87 45.94 -34.43
CA ALA A 604 -5.59 46.65 -34.51
C ALA A 604 -5.23 46.97 -35.97
N ALA A 605 -5.40 46.02 -36.89
CA ALA A 605 -5.20 46.24 -38.32
C ALA A 605 -6.18 47.31 -38.85
N PHE A 606 -7.47 47.26 -38.48
CA PHE A 606 -8.46 48.28 -38.83
C PHE A 606 -8.13 49.67 -38.29
N LYS A 607 -7.56 49.78 -37.09
CA LYS A 607 -7.07 51.06 -36.56
C LYS A 607 -5.94 51.64 -37.41
N VAL A 608 -5.05 50.79 -37.92
CA VAL A 608 -3.98 51.22 -38.84
C VAL A 608 -4.56 51.60 -40.21
N PHE A 609 -5.50 50.82 -40.76
CA PHE A 609 -6.19 51.13 -42.01
C PHE A 609 -6.92 52.49 -41.96
N ASN A 610 -7.58 52.79 -40.85
CA ASN A 610 -8.24 54.09 -40.67
C ASN A 610 -7.28 55.28 -40.64
N LYS A 611 -5.99 55.09 -40.31
CA LYS A 611 -4.97 56.15 -40.41
C LYS A 611 -4.61 56.52 -41.85
N LEU A 612 -4.95 55.68 -42.83
CA LEU A 612 -4.70 55.90 -44.27
C LEU A 612 -5.83 56.66 -44.98
N LEU A 613 -6.97 56.82 -44.31
CA LEU A 613 -8.13 57.51 -44.87
C LEU A 613 -8.06 59.04 -44.62
N PRO A 614 -8.58 59.87 -45.54
CA PRO A 614 -8.67 61.31 -45.32
C PRO A 614 -9.51 61.66 -44.09
N LYS A 615 -9.14 62.72 -43.36
CA LYS A 615 -9.80 63.13 -42.10
C LYS A 615 -11.32 63.26 -42.29
N GLY A 616 -12.08 62.40 -41.62
CA GLY A 616 -13.55 62.33 -41.69
C GLY A 616 -14.12 61.09 -42.40
N SER A 617 -13.27 60.26 -43.02
CA SER A 617 -13.65 58.96 -43.57
C SER A 617 -13.28 57.83 -42.59
N VAL A 618 -14.22 56.93 -42.33
CA VAL A 618 -14.03 55.74 -41.48
C VAL A 618 -14.39 54.52 -42.34
N LEU A 619 -13.52 53.50 -42.37
CA LEU A 619 -13.88 52.21 -42.95
C LEU A 619 -15.01 51.62 -42.09
N ALA A 620 -16.19 51.40 -42.68
CA ALA A 620 -17.22 50.62 -42.02
C ALA A 620 -16.65 49.23 -41.72
N LYS A 621 -16.77 48.75 -40.48
CA LYS A 621 -16.51 47.34 -40.17
C LYS A 621 -17.41 46.53 -41.09
N THR A 622 -16.85 45.75 -42.00
CA THR A 622 -17.63 44.86 -42.84
C THR A 622 -18.41 43.90 -41.94
N PRO A 623 -19.72 43.67 -42.18
CA PRO A 623 -20.39 42.55 -41.55
C PRO A 623 -19.69 41.28 -42.05
N ARG A 624 -19.35 40.38 -41.13
CA ARG A 624 -18.78 39.08 -41.47
C ARG A 624 -19.76 38.34 -42.37
N THR A 625 -19.32 37.94 -43.55
CA THR A 625 -19.92 36.79 -44.22
C THR A 625 -19.63 35.57 -43.35
N PRO A 626 -20.62 34.71 -43.04
CA PRO A 626 -20.34 33.38 -42.54
C PRO A 626 -19.42 32.70 -43.54
N ILE A 627 -18.36 32.08 -43.06
CA ILE A 627 -17.70 31.02 -43.81
C ILE A 627 -18.62 29.83 -43.61
N ASP A 628 -19.29 29.37 -44.66
CA ASP A 628 -20.00 28.11 -44.66
C ASP A 628 -18.96 27.00 -44.44
N GLU A 629 -19.04 26.30 -43.31
CA GLU A 629 -18.28 25.08 -43.02
C GLU A 629 -18.98 23.81 -43.57
N ASP A 630 -20.00 23.97 -44.41
CA ASP A 630 -20.72 22.87 -45.06
C ASP A 630 -20.40 22.83 -46.57
N GLU A 631 -19.18 22.47 -46.94
CA GLU A 631 -18.83 21.92 -48.26
C GLU A 631 -17.36 21.43 -48.27
N ILE A 632 -17.09 20.36 -47.54
CA ILE A 632 -16.07 19.38 -47.92
C ILE A 632 -16.76 18.01 -47.83
N GLU A 633 -17.54 17.69 -48.85
CA GLU A 633 -17.70 16.29 -49.28
C GLU A 633 -16.32 15.85 -49.79
N GLU A 634 -15.59 15.07 -49.00
CA GLU A 634 -14.50 14.25 -49.53
C GLU A 634 -15.15 13.04 -50.20
N ASP A 635 -15.23 13.10 -51.53
CA ASP A 635 -15.22 11.92 -52.40
C ASP A 635 -14.00 11.06 -52.00
N SER A 636 -14.27 10.02 -51.20
CA SER A 636 -13.41 8.84 -51.13
C SER A 636 -14.20 7.72 -51.79
N GLU A 637 -13.87 7.46 -53.06
CA GLU A 637 -14.20 6.24 -53.75
C GLU A 637 -13.60 5.08 -52.95
N GLU A 638 -14.42 4.42 -52.13
CA GLU A 638 -14.13 3.06 -51.65
C GLU A 638 -14.32 2.12 -52.84
N GLU A 639 -13.21 1.57 -53.35
CA GLU A 639 -13.25 0.40 -54.21
C GLU A 639 -13.77 -0.78 -53.35
N ASP A 640 -15.01 -1.19 -53.64
CA ASP A 640 -15.60 -2.45 -53.16
C ASP A 640 -14.76 -3.63 -53.67
N GLU A 641 -13.87 -4.16 -52.84
CA GLU A 641 -13.40 -5.55 -52.97
C GLU A 641 -14.41 -6.45 -52.26
N ASP A 642 -15.26 -7.11 -53.06
CA ASP A 642 -16.11 -8.23 -52.68
C ASP A 642 -15.24 -9.38 -52.12
N ASP A 643 -15.18 -9.52 -50.81
CA ASP A 643 -14.81 -10.79 -50.16
C ASP A 643 -16.08 -11.44 -49.61
N GLU A 644 -16.55 -12.44 -50.36
CA GLU A 644 -17.64 -13.34 -50.02
C GLU A 644 -17.37 -14.04 -48.67
N ASP A 645 -18.34 -13.98 -47.77
CA ASP A 645 -18.39 -14.80 -46.55
C ASP A 645 -18.43 -16.29 -46.92
N GLU A 646 -17.26 -16.96 -46.95
CA GLU A 646 -17.17 -18.41 -46.84
C GLU A 646 -17.39 -18.83 -45.37
N GLU A 647 -18.60 -19.31 -45.09
CA GLU A 647 -18.92 -20.14 -43.92
C GLU A 647 -18.10 -21.44 -43.98
N ASP A 648 -16.95 -21.48 -43.29
CA ASP A 648 -16.24 -22.74 -43.01
C ASP A 648 -16.45 -23.17 -41.56
N ASP A 649 -17.41 -24.08 -41.42
CA ASP A 649 -17.52 -25.06 -40.33
C ASP A 649 -16.29 -25.98 -40.32
N GLU A 650 -15.46 -25.93 -39.28
CA GLU A 650 -14.49 -27.00 -38.99
C GLU A 650 -14.85 -27.77 -37.69
N GLU A 651 -15.64 -28.83 -37.87
CA GLU A 651 -15.63 -30.01 -36.99
C GLU A 651 -14.46 -30.93 -37.39
N GLU A 652 -13.45 -31.11 -36.52
CA GLU A 652 -12.61 -32.31 -36.51
C GLU A 652 -12.99 -33.23 -35.34
N GLY A 653 -13.99 -34.08 -35.59
CA GLY A 653 -14.35 -35.23 -34.76
C GLY A 653 -14.07 -36.53 -35.49
N SER A 654 -12.94 -37.17 -35.22
CA SER A 654 -12.54 -38.42 -35.86
C SER A 654 -13.33 -39.64 -35.36
N ARG A 655 -13.95 -40.35 -36.32
CA ARG A 655 -14.22 -41.80 -36.40
C ARG A 655 -14.95 -42.48 -35.22
N GLN A 656 -16.19 -42.94 -35.47
CA GLN A 656 -16.48 -44.40 -35.46
C GLN A 656 -17.83 -44.79 -36.10
N ARG A 657 -17.79 -45.97 -36.73
CA ARG A 657 -18.80 -46.64 -37.56
C ARG A 657 -20.06 -47.06 -36.76
N ARG A 658 -21.26 -46.96 -37.35
CA ARG A 658 -22.14 -48.10 -37.76
C ARG A 658 -23.62 -47.70 -38.02
N ARG A 659 -24.03 -47.94 -39.28
CA ARG A 659 -25.32 -48.39 -39.88
C ARG A 659 -26.71 -48.03 -39.27
N PRO A 660 -27.73 -47.79 -40.14
CA PRO A 660 -29.03 -47.23 -39.77
C PRO A 660 -30.13 -48.29 -39.57
N ARG A 661 -31.23 -47.94 -38.87
CA ARG A 661 -32.57 -48.53 -39.10
C ARG A 661 -33.72 -47.84 -38.33
N ARG A 662 -34.70 -47.35 -39.13
CA ARG A 662 -36.15 -47.61 -39.07
C ARG A 662 -37.02 -47.14 -37.87
N ARG A 663 -37.93 -46.22 -38.23
CA ARG A 663 -39.42 -46.33 -38.24
C ARG A 663 -40.24 -46.29 -36.92
N ARG A 664 -41.34 -45.50 -37.03
CA ARG A 664 -42.67 -45.49 -36.36
C ARG A 664 -42.82 -44.43 -35.26
N ARG A 665 -43.72 -43.43 -35.35
CA ARG A 665 -45.20 -43.33 -35.51
C ARG A 665 -46.01 -43.86 -34.31
N ARG A 666 -46.94 -42.97 -33.88
CA ARG A 666 -48.13 -43.09 -33.00
C ARG A 666 -47.88 -42.74 -31.52
N SER A 667 -48.52 -41.69 -30.96
CA SER A 667 -49.97 -41.51 -30.66
C SER A 667 -50.37 -42.44 -29.49
N ASP A 668 -51.15 -42.11 -28.48
CA ASP A 668 -52.11 -41.04 -28.15
C ASP A 668 -52.23 -40.96 -26.60
N ASP A 669 -53.17 -40.14 -26.12
CA ASP A 669 -54.00 -40.29 -24.90
C ASP A 669 -53.42 -39.75 -23.58
N SER A 670 -53.90 -38.61 -23.05
CA SER A 670 -55.22 -38.25 -22.48
C SER A 670 -55.40 -38.76 -21.04
N GLU A 671 -55.56 -37.83 -20.08
CA GLU A 671 -56.71 -37.65 -19.16
C GLU A 671 -56.06 -37.40 -17.77
N ASP A 672 -56.54 -36.64 -16.80
CA ASP A 672 -57.76 -35.85 -16.58
C ASP A 672 -57.56 -35.03 -15.27
N TYR A 673 -58.55 -34.19 -14.96
CA TYR A 673 -58.94 -33.58 -13.67
C TYR A 673 -58.54 -32.12 -13.37
N ASP A 674 -59.52 -31.23 -13.61
CA ASP A 674 -60.22 -30.33 -12.66
C ASP A 674 -59.41 -29.77 -11.45
N ASP A 675 -59.53 -28.50 -11.04
CA ASP A 675 -60.80 -27.83 -10.80
C ASP A 675 -60.66 -26.29 -10.58
N SER A 676 -61.65 -25.55 -11.09
CA SER A 676 -62.29 -24.34 -10.53
C SER A 676 -61.60 -22.97 -10.29
N ASN A 677 -62.29 -21.96 -10.84
CA ASN A 677 -62.60 -20.61 -10.31
C ASN A 677 -61.49 -19.54 -10.24
N SER A 678 -61.72 -18.24 -10.50
CA SER A 678 -62.80 -17.43 -11.10
C SER A 678 -62.37 -15.96 -10.97
N TYR A 679 -62.96 -15.08 -11.80
CA TYR A 679 -63.04 -13.60 -11.71
C TYR A 679 -62.14 -12.74 -12.62
N LYS A 680 -62.73 -12.43 -13.79
CA LYS A 680 -63.11 -11.11 -14.32
C LYS A 680 -62.19 -9.89 -14.07
N GLY A 681 -61.81 -9.22 -15.17
CA GLY A 681 -61.36 -7.83 -15.16
C GLY A 681 -60.94 -7.32 -16.55
N SER A 682 -61.92 -7.13 -17.45
CA SER A 682 -61.77 -6.48 -18.76
C SER A 682 -61.62 -4.97 -18.60
N THR A 683 -60.62 -4.34 -19.25
CA THR A 683 -60.88 -3.15 -20.09
C THR A 683 -59.78 -2.94 -21.14
N THR A 684 -60.20 -3.05 -22.40
CA THR A 684 -59.60 -2.46 -23.60
C THR A 684 -59.66 -0.93 -23.57
N CYS A 685 -58.62 -0.25 -24.06
CA CYS A 685 -58.78 1.01 -24.78
C CYS A 685 -57.71 1.14 -25.86
N THR A 686 -58.14 1.62 -27.02
CA THR A 686 -57.50 1.59 -28.33
C THR A 686 -57.30 3.05 -28.79
N ILE A 687 -56.45 3.23 -29.82
CA ILE A 687 -56.34 4.38 -30.75
C ILE A 687 -55.62 5.62 -30.13
N LEU A 688 -54.52 6.19 -30.67
CA LEU A 688 -53.99 6.35 -32.03
C LEU A 688 -52.48 6.08 -32.10
#